data_AF-A0A1I7SES5-F1
#
_entry.id   AF-A0A1I7SES5-F1
#
_cell.length_a   1.000
_cell.length_b   1.000
_cell.length_c   1.000
_cell.angle_alpha   90.00
_cell.angle_beta   90.00
_cell.angle_gamma   90.00
#
_symmetry.space_group_name_H-M   'P 1'
#
loop_
_entity.id
_entity.type
_entity.pdbx_description
1 polymer ?
#
loop_
_entity_poly.entity_id
_entity_poly.type
_entity_poly.pdbx_seq_one_letter_code
_entity_poly.pdbx_strand_id
1 'polypeptide(L)'
;MQKIVEILEWAMDDYYSNNPDPLDQRQPHKIMPNCIYGYILRYMLKFSDFLDKCLVSYIMPHHNNLELNILAARVMVMSLPVIDSSIFPGDADVQKELFKYALESESREMRAYATVLLNPSITPETAHIFRSEIVKLIIQSLTNLKRLYGQMVESGSETASNEGVPAEGIARATDFSELVRSEAKAKEEERARAVEDGKSLDVALGKEAEDKECENRAKILENGRENGTAQINGTSSAEPTVENIKPPRPPGSKRTADEAKLTTEANSAKKIKVSRRDRRPINKIPGAMTPLADCGDDELSRSSTVDDMKMVFIGNNKIYPLTIEMEQRMILGFLQCAFEFTDHVSVLTEHSALDVILKYLNVNEYHDIRLLFEALFSLSSMLIHLRLAWDFVNRGGLLRLIGVNRNSVAAAAVCVCLHHISQFDEIMEHVCQAPGKAVDNIVSYAIWQLSHGYESCGGRICVFFQYGLYYKNILDRFDHRDGLRVLFNYGNSKLHDFLYGDFQDNDVIDKVQEKMGEYCQVLRNINVCLTQYILSHILLKYEHIKKNHADKLPAHLKKAVATGKIPYKDLCKKQLKMDPETESKALEVLRHFIPSSGGTFHPISHLRHLGFVTLYIRALALRTEFYLQMPSLKSDVVLGILKIFHYATVSPAVIKDLTDSISFQHGVRCGIR
;
A
#
# COMPACT_ATOMS: atom_id res chain seq x y z
N MET A 1 18.17 31.59 -16.53
CA MET A 1 17.52 30.27 -16.47
C MET A 1 18.54 29.16 -16.27
N GLN A 2 19.46 28.89 -17.21
CA GLN A 2 20.53 27.87 -17.12
C GLN A 2 21.11 27.63 -15.71
N LYS A 3 21.72 28.64 -15.06
CA LYS A 3 22.29 28.52 -13.71
C LYS A 3 21.29 28.10 -12.61
N ILE A 4 20.01 28.42 -12.77
CA ILE A 4 18.95 28.02 -11.82
C ILE A 4 18.66 26.53 -12.00
N VAL A 5 18.61 26.07 -13.25
CA VAL A 5 18.42 24.66 -13.62
C VAL A 5 19.56 23.80 -13.08
N GLU A 6 20.82 24.20 -13.30
CA GLU A 6 22.00 23.47 -12.80
C GLU A 6 22.00 23.30 -11.26
N ILE A 7 21.60 24.35 -10.53
CA ILE A 7 21.50 24.31 -9.06
C ILE A 7 20.33 23.42 -8.60
N LEU A 8 19.18 23.49 -9.28
CA LEU A 8 18.01 22.65 -8.99
C LEU A 8 18.28 21.17 -9.27
N GLU A 9 18.93 20.84 -10.40
CA GLU A 9 19.25 19.47 -10.79
C GLU A 9 20.23 18.83 -9.81
N TRP A 10 21.29 19.55 -9.41
CA TRP A 10 22.21 19.08 -8.38
C TRP A 10 21.52 18.85 -7.03
N ALA A 11 20.69 19.79 -6.58
CA ALA A 11 19.99 19.65 -5.31
C ALA A 11 18.94 18.52 -5.34
N MET A 12 18.26 18.32 -6.47
CA MET A 12 17.33 17.21 -6.69
C MET A 12 18.06 15.86 -6.64
N ASP A 13 19.19 15.73 -7.32
CA ASP A 13 19.99 14.50 -7.36
C ASP A 13 20.54 14.15 -5.96
N ASP A 14 21.01 15.14 -5.19
CA ASP A 14 21.36 15.01 -3.78
C ASP A 14 20.16 14.53 -2.93
N TYR A 15 19.00 15.20 -3.03
CA TYR A 15 17.79 14.80 -2.29
C TYR A 15 17.40 13.35 -2.56
N TYR A 16 17.36 12.93 -3.83
CA TYR A 16 17.01 11.55 -4.17
C TYR A 16 18.10 10.55 -3.78
N SER A 17 19.38 10.92 -3.81
CA SER A 17 20.50 10.07 -3.36
C SER A 17 20.40 9.69 -1.88
N ASN A 18 19.73 10.51 -1.06
CA ASN A 18 19.44 10.22 0.36
C ASN A 18 18.29 9.21 0.58
N ASN A 19 17.73 8.64 -0.49
CA ASN A 19 16.69 7.60 -0.46
C ASN A 19 15.41 7.96 0.34
N PRO A 20 14.71 9.06 -0.02
CA PRO A 20 13.44 9.44 0.60
C PRO A 20 12.34 8.40 0.33
N ASP A 21 11.30 8.36 1.21
CA ASP A 21 10.12 7.50 1.02
C ASP A 21 9.45 7.83 -0.33
N PRO A 22 9.40 6.89 -1.29
CA PRO A 22 8.97 7.18 -2.66
C PRO A 22 7.45 7.27 -2.81
N LEU A 23 6.68 6.91 -1.78
CA LEU A 23 5.22 7.05 -1.76
C LEU A 23 4.75 8.22 -0.87
N ASP A 24 5.67 8.96 -0.27
CA ASP A 24 5.39 10.15 0.51
C ASP A 24 5.25 11.36 -0.44
N GLN A 25 4.01 11.83 -0.58
CA GLN A 25 3.66 12.95 -1.46
C GLN A 25 3.92 14.33 -0.80
N ARG A 26 4.41 14.35 0.45
CA ARG A 26 4.70 15.60 1.16
C ARG A 26 5.89 16.31 0.51
N GLN A 27 5.90 17.64 0.58
CA GLN A 27 6.97 18.45 -0.03
C GLN A 27 8.35 18.03 0.53
N PRO A 28 9.45 18.02 -0.26
CA PRO A 28 10.75 17.47 0.16
C PRO A 28 11.28 17.95 1.51
N HIS A 29 10.97 19.19 1.87
CA HIS A 29 11.33 19.80 3.16
C HIS A 29 10.53 19.34 4.38
N LYS A 30 9.41 18.61 4.18
CA LYS A 30 8.64 17.94 5.23
C LYS A 30 9.23 16.55 5.50
N ILE A 31 9.67 15.88 4.43
CA ILE A 31 10.30 14.54 4.45
C ILE A 31 11.72 14.63 5.04
N MET A 32 12.53 15.56 4.52
CA MET A 32 13.88 15.84 4.99
C MET A 32 14.02 17.34 5.32
N PRO A 33 13.86 17.75 6.59
CA PRO A 33 13.84 19.17 6.99
C PRO A 33 15.07 20.00 6.56
N ASN A 34 16.23 19.35 6.45
CA ASN A 34 17.51 19.98 6.14
C ASN A 34 17.93 19.85 4.65
N CYS A 35 17.10 19.29 3.77
CA CYS A 35 17.50 19.09 2.36
C CYS A 35 17.57 20.40 1.57
N ILE A 36 18.63 20.57 0.78
CA ILE A 36 18.88 21.80 0.00
C ILE A 36 17.77 22.01 -1.03
N TYR A 37 17.33 20.95 -1.69
CA TYR A 37 16.21 20.96 -2.63
C TYR A 37 14.94 21.54 -2.00
N GLY A 38 14.57 21.06 -0.79
CA GLY A 38 13.43 21.55 -0.04
C GLY A 38 13.52 23.04 0.29
N TYR A 39 14.70 23.57 0.62
CA TYR A 39 14.91 25.01 0.82
C TYR A 39 14.77 25.81 -0.47
N ILE A 40 15.32 25.32 -1.60
CA ILE A 40 15.19 25.99 -2.90
C ILE A 40 13.72 26.03 -3.32
N LEU A 41 12.99 24.92 -3.21
CA LEU A 41 11.56 24.89 -3.55
C LEU A 41 10.71 25.84 -2.67
N ARG A 42 10.97 25.92 -1.35
CA ARG A 42 10.34 26.93 -0.48
C ARG A 42 10.68 28.36 -0.89
N TYR A 43 11.85 28.60 -1.49
CA TYR A 43 12.24 29.90 -1.99
C TYR A 43 11.53 30.22 -3.30
N MET A 44 11.49 29.27 -4.25
CA MET A 44 10.78 29.36 -5.53
C MET A 44 9.31 29.73 -5.36
N LEU A 45 8.60 29.13 -4.40
CA LEU A 45 7.21 29.47 -4.06
C LEU A 45 6.99 30.95 -3.69
N LYS A 46 8.00 31.63 -3.12
CA LYS A 46 7.91 33.06 -2.78
C LYS A 46 8.06 33.98 -4.00
N PHE A 47 8.41 33.42 -5.15
CA PHE A 47 8.52 34.08 -6.44
C PHE A 47 7.63 33.37 -7.46
N SER A 48 6.34 33.15 -7.13
CA SER A 48 5.34 32.56 -8.03
C SER A 48 5.34 33.22 -9.42
N ASP A 49 5.47 34.55 -9.48
CA ASP A 49 5.65 35.32 -10.72
C ASP A 49 6.74 34.78 -11.68
N PHE A 50 7.76 34.08 -11.15
CA PHE A 50 8.80 33.45 -11.97
C PHE A 50 8.33 32.11 -12.55
N LEU A 51 7.60 31.30 -11.78
CA LEU A 51 7.00 30.05 -12.25
C LEU A 51 5.89 30.35 -13.28
N ASP A 52 5.05 31.36 -13.02
CA ASP A 52 4.01 31.81 -13.94
C ASP A 52 4.63 32.30 -15.28
N LYS A 53 5.77 33.00 -15.21
CA LYS A 53 6.54 33.36 -16.42
C LYS A 53 7.17 32.16 -17.10
N CYS A 54 7.67 31.16 -16.36
CA CYS A 54 8.14 29.90 -16.95
C CYS A 54 7.04 29.22 -17.76
N LEU A 55 5.82 29.17 -17.23
CA LEU A 55 4.67 28.61 -17.93
C LEU A 55 4.21 29.50 -19.10
N VAL A 56 3.68 30.70 -18.79
CA VAL A 56 2.97 31.57 -19.76
C VAL A 56 3.91 32.28 -20.73
N SER A 57 5.13 32.64 -20.30
CA SER A 57 6.07 33.43 -21.11
C SER A 57 7.21 32.63 -21.75
N TYR A 58 7.36 31.34 -21.43
CA TYR A 58 8.45 30.51 -21.98
C TYR A 58 8.04 29.09 -22.41
N ILE A 59 6.97 28.48 -21.88
CA ILE A 59 6.43 27.21 -22.41
C ILE A 59 5.34 27.49 -23.45
N MET A 60 4.37 28.35 -23.11
CA MET A 60 3.22 28.70 -23.94
C MET A 60 3.45 29.52 -25.23
N PRO A 61 4.45 30.40 -25.37
CA PRO A 61 4.47 31.32 -26.50
C PRO A 61 4.81 30.63 -27.83
N HIS A 62 4.21 31.16 -28.91
CA HIS A 62 4.56 30.87 -30.31
C HIS A 62 5.96 31.39 -30.73
N HIS A 63 6.92 31.47 -29.79
CA HIS A 63 8.28 31.94 -30.05
C HIS A 63 9.21 30.75 -30.30
N ASN A 64 9.85 30.74 -31.47
CA ASN A 64 10.77 29.69 -31.92
C ASN A 64 12.11 29.69 -31.16
N ASN A 65 12.11 29.48 -29.84
CA ASN A 65 13.31 29.27 -29.04
C ASN A 65 13.20 27.97 -28.22
N LEU A 66 13.35 26.85 -28.92
CA LEU A 66 13.24 25.50 -28.34
C LEU A 66 14.18 25.28 -27.14
N GLU A 67 15.39 25.85 -27.15
CA GLU A 67 16.32 25.76 -26.01
C GLU A 67 15.75 26.44 -24.76
N LEU A 68 15.15 27.62 -24.90
CA LEU A 68 14.54 28.35 -23.79
C LEU A 68 13.28 27.64 -23.27
N ASN A 69 12.47 27.09 -24.17
CA ASN A 69 11.27 26.31 -23.81
C ASN A 69 11.67 25.04 -23.04
N ILE A 70 12.72 24.34 -23.47
CA ILE A 70 13.30 23.17 -22.77
C ILE A 70 13.82 23.55 -21.38
N LEU A 71 14.51 24.69 -21.25
CA LEU A 71 15.00 25.16 -19.95
C LEU A 71 13.86 25.56 -19.00
N ALA A 72 12.79 26.18 -19.52
CA ALA A 72 11.60 26.50 -18.72
C ALA A 72 10.87 25.22 -18.28
N ALA A 73 10.72 24.24 -19.19
CA ALA A 73 10.14 22.95 -18.88
C ALA A 73 10.94 22.19 -17.79
N ARG A 74 12.28 22.21 -17.85
CA ARG A 74 13.15 21.65 -16.78
C ARG A 74 12.91 22.31 -15.42
N VAL A 75 12.82 23.65 -15.36
CA VAL A 75 12.49 24.36 -14.11
C VAL A 75 11.13 23.91 -13.57
N MET A 76 10.12 23.83 -14.43
CA MET A 76 8.77 23.45 -14.01
C MET A 76 8.70 22.00 -13.53
N VAL A 77 9.29 21.04 -14.27
CA VAL A 77 9.38 19.63 -13.86
C VAL A 77 10.05 19.47 -12.50
N MET A 78 11.15 20.19 -12.25
CA MET A 78 11.83 20.18 -10.95
C MET A 78 11.10 20.95 -9.85
N SER A 79 10.09 21.76 -10.18
CA SER A 79 9.29 22.49 -9.20
C SER A 79 7.97 21.78 -8.87
N LEU A 80 7.65 20.67 -9.55
CA LEU A 80 6.39 19.94 -9.37
C LEU A 80 6.01 19.61 -7.91
N PRO A 81 6.94 19.22 -6.99
CA PRO A 81 6.57 18.95 -5.60
C PRO A 81 6.08 20.17 -4.79
N VAL A 82 6.16 21.38 -5.36
CA VAL A 82 5.58 22.60 -4.77
C VAL A 82 4.60 23.32 -5.68
N ILE A 83 4.52 22.98 -6.96
CA ILE A 83 3.47 23.48 -7.86
C ILE A 83 2.16 22.82 -7.46
N ASP A 84 1.20 23.63 -7.03
CA ASP A 84 -0.18 23.22 -6.80
C ASP A 84 -1.08 23.59 -7.99
N SER A 85 -2.37 23.26 -7.88
CA SER A 85 -3.40 23.63 -8.86
C SER A 85 -3.73 25.13 -8.92
N SER A 86 -3.06 25.97 -8.11
CA SER A 86 -3.16 27.44 -8.20
C SER A 86 -2.09 28.03 -9.12
N ILE A 87 -0.89 27.44 -9.14
CA ILE A 87 0.21 27.79 -10.08
C ILE A 87 0.02 27.08 -11.43
N PHE A 88 -0.53 25.86 -11.41
CA PHE A 88 -1.00 25.15 -12.59
C PHE A 88 -2.54 25.15 -12.59
N PRO A 89 -3.21 26.25 -13.00
CA PRO A 89 -4.64 26.20 -13.23
C PRO A 89 -4.95 25.16 -14.31
N GLY A 90 -6.13 24.57 -14.26
CA GLY A 90 -6.69 23.71 -15.31
C GLY A 90 -7.04 24.50 -16.59
N ASP A 91 -6.16 25.41 -17.00
CA ASP A 91 -6.25 26.18 -18.23
C ASP A 91 -6.13 25.20 -19.40
N ALA A 92 -7.25 25.02 -20.08
CA ALA A 92 -7.36 24.12 -21.21
C ALA A 92 -6.41 24.51 -22.35
N ASP A 93 -5.99 25.78 -22.47
CA ASP A 93 -5.04 26.21 -23.50
C ASP A 93 -3.61 25.79 -23.12
N VAL A 94 -3.24 25.86 -21.85
CA VAL A 94 -1.97 25.29 -21.35
C VAL A 94 -1.93 23.78 -21.56
N GLN A 95 -3.00 23.07 -21.25
CA GLN A 95 -3.08 21.62 -21.44
C GLN A 95 -3.01 21.24 -22.93
N LYS A 96 -3.69 21.96 -23.83
CA LYS A 96 -3.59 21.76 -25.30
C LYS A 96 -2.15 21.91 -25.80
N GLU A 97 -1.46 22.97 -25.41
CA GLU A 97 -0.09 23.23 -25.91
C GLU A 97 0.90 22.20 -25.32
N LEU A 98 0.71 21.74 -24.08
CA LEU A 98 1.47 20.63 -23.51
C LEU A 98 1.20 19.29 -24.23
N PHE A 99 -0.04 18.96 -24.57
CA PHE A 99 -0.35 17.77 -25.39
C PHE A 99 0.30 17.85 -26.77
N LYS A 100 0.27 19.01 -27.41
CA LYS A 100 0.95 19.27 -28.68
C LYS A 100 2.48 19.10 -28.55
N TYR A 101 3.11 19.62 -27.50
CA TYR A 101 4.53 19.37 -27.27
C TYR A 101 4.84 17.89 -27.00
N ALA A 102 4.02 17.19 -26.22
CA ALA A 102 4.22 15.77 -25.91
C ALA A 102 4.08 14.86 -27.14
N LEU A 103 3.13 15.16 -28.03
CA LEU A 103 2.83 14.37 -29.23
C LEU A 103 3.67 14.75 -30.46
N GLU A 104 3.91 16.05 -30.68
CA GLU A 104 4.37 16.59 -31.97
C GLU A 104 5.74 17.28 -31.93
N SER A 105 6.31 17.58 -30.75
CA SER A 105 7.61 18.28 -30.69
C SER A 105 8.75 17.45 -31.27
N GLU A 106 9.67 18.09 -32.01
CA GLU A 106 10.84 17.45 -32.61
C GLU A 106 11.87 17.01 -31.54
N SER A 107 12.06 17.82 -30.48
CA SER A 107 12.99 17.50 -29.39
C SER A 107 12.48 16.37 -28.50
N ARG A 108 13.38 15.42 -28.22
CA ARG A 108 13.15 14.31 -27.29
C ARG A 108 12.92 14.81 -25.86
N GLU A 109 13.71 15.80 -25.45
CA GLU A 109 13.64 16.47 -24.16
C GLU A 109 12.30 17.17 -23.97
N MET A 110 11.88 17.97 -24.95
CA MET A 110 10.61 18.70 -24.86
C MET A 110 9.40 17.78 -24.80
N ARG A 111 9.38 16.69 -25.60
CA ARG A 111 8.33 15.65 -25.51
C ARG A 111 8.28 15.03 -24.10
N ALA A 112 9.43 14.63 -23.56
CA ALA A 112 9.51 13.99 -22.25
C ALA A 112 9.08 14.93 -21.11
N TYR A 113 9.57 16.17 -21.08
CA TYR A 113 9.19 17.13 -20.04
C TYR A 113 7.72 17.56 -20.15
N ALA A 114 7.19 17.78 -21.37
CA ALA A 114 5.77 18.07 -21.55
C ALA A 114 4.88 16.92 -21.07
N THR A 115 5.28 15.66 -21.32
CA THR A 115 4.60 14.47 -20.82
C THR A 115 4.53 14.47 -19.29
N VAL A 116 5.62 14.79 -18.58
CA VAL A 116 5.63 14.87 -17.10
C VAL A 116 4.76 16.03 -16.59
N LEU A 117 4.78 17.19 -17.25
CA LEU A 117 3.99 18.36 -16.86
C LEU A 117 2.47 18.17 -17.07
N LEU A 118 2.06 17.21 -17.89
CA LEU A 118 0.65 16.82 -18.02
C LEU A 118 0.12 16.03 -16.82
N ASN A 119 0.98 15.34 -16.05
CA ASN A 119 0.52 14.44 -14.98
C ASN A 119 -0.38 15.12 -13.92
N PRO A 120 -0.03 16.29 -13.36
CA PRO A 120 -0.90 16.98 -12.40
C PRO A 120 -2.15 17.61 -13.06
N SER A 121 -2.13 17.77 -14.38
CA SER A 121 -3.21 18.38 -15.17
C SER A 121 -4.31 17.38 -15.55
N ILE A 122 -4.02 16.08 -15.56
CA ILE A 122 -4.96 15.01 -15.89
C ILE A 122 -5.62 14.52 -14.59
N THR A 123 -6.71 15.18 -14.21
CA THR A 123 -7.55 14.81 -13.05
C THR A 123 -8.84 14.13 -13.53
N PRO A 124 -9.62 13.46 -12.66
CA PRO A 124 -10.93 12.92 -13.03
C PRO A 124 -11.88 13.96 -13.64
N GLU A 125 -11.74 15.22 -13.25
CA GLU A 125 -12.53 16.34 -13.77
C GLU A 125 -12.11 16.76 -15.19
N THR A 126 -10.81 16.69 -15.53
CA THR A 126 -10.28 17.16 -16.84
C THR A 126 -10.10 16.04 -17.87
N ALA A 127 -9.90 14.78 -17.43
CA ALA A 127 -9.55 13.65 -18.31
C ALA A 127 -10.57 13.41 -19.45
N HIS A 128 -11.85 13.71 -19.21
CA HIS A 128 -12.90 13.55 -20.22
C HIS A 128 -12.80 14.57 -21.38
N ILE A 129 -12.20 15.75 -21.13
CA ILE A 129 -12.03 16.82 -22.12
C ILE A 129 -10.96 16.43 -23.15
N PHE A 130 -9.87 15.81 -22.68
CA PHE A 130 -8.68 15.46 -23.46
C PHE A 130 -8.58 13.97 -23.77
N ARG A 131 -9.71 13.24 -23.77
CA ARG A 131 -9.76 11.78 -23.91
C ARG A 131 -9.03 11.28 -25.18
N SER A 132 -9.17 11.99 -26.30
CA SER A 132 -8.54 11.65 -27.58
C SER A 132 -7.02 11.79 -27.51
N GLU A 133 -6.56 12.89 -26.93
CA GLU A 133 -5.16 13.26 -26.77
C GLU A 133 -4.46 12.33 -25.77
N ILE A 134 -5.11 12.02 -24.65
CA ILE A 134 -4.63 11.05 -23.65
C ILE A 134 -4.50 9.66 -24.27
N VAL A 135 -5.50 9.17 -25.01
CA VAL A 135 -5.43 7.85 -25.68
C VAL A 135 -4.30 7.80 -26.71
N LYS A 136 -4.14 8.83 -27.55
CA LYS A 136 -2.99 8.94 -28.48
C LYS A 136 -1.65 8.89 -27.72
N LEU A 137 -1.54 9.65 -26.62
CA LEU A 137 -0.32 9.74 -25.84
C LEU A 137 -0.01 8.43 -25.09
N ILE A 138 -1.01 7.68 -24.62
CA ILE A 138 -0.84 6.31 -24.08
C ILE A 138 -0.24 5.39 -25.15
N ILE A 139 -0.79 5.39 -26.37
CA ILE A 139 -0.33 4.52 -27.48
C ILE A 139 1.10 4.87 -27.89
N GLN A 140 1.40 6.17 -28.01
CA GLN A 140 2.76 6.65 -28.31
C GLN A 140 3.73 6.29 -27.19
N SER A 141 3.34 6.48 -25.93
CA SER A 141 4.12 6.13 -24.73
C SER A 141 4.45 4.65 -24.65
N LEU A 142 3.47 3.76 -24.83
CA LEU A 142 3.70 2.31 -24.84
C LEU A 142 4.62 1.87 -25.99
N THR A 143 4.52 2.53 -27.15
CA THR A 143 5.40 2.28 -28.31
C THR A 143 6.82 2.76 -28.03
N ASN A 144 6.97 3.96 -27.45
CA ASN A 144 8.25 4.52 -27.03
C ASN A 144 8.93 3.64 -25.97
N LEU A 145 8.20 3.16 -24.95
CA LEU A 145 8.75 2.23 -23.95
C LEU A 145 9.27 0.94 -24.60
N LYS A 146 8.52 0.32 -25.51
CA LYS A 146 8.97 -0.89 -26.24
C LYS A 146 10.30 -0.65 -26.97
N ARG A 147 10.48 0.54 -27.58
CA ARG A 147 11.71 0.94 -28.28
C ARG A 147 12.87 1.24 -27.34
N LEU A 148 12.65 2.06 -26.31
CA LEU A 148 13.68 2.48 -25.34
C LEU A 148 14.21 1.29 -24.53
N TYR A 149 13.31 0.38 -24.16
CA TYR A 149 13.66 -0.89 -23.53
C TYR A 149 14.66 -1.69 -24.38
N GLY A 150 14.41 -1.82 -25.69
CA GLY A 150 15.30 -2.54 -26.61
C GLY A 150 16.70 -1.94 -26.62
N GLN A 151 16.77 -0.62 -26.80
CA GLN A 151 18.03 0.13 -26.79
C GLN A 151 18.82 -0.02 -25.47
N MET A 152 18.12 -0.04 -24.34
CA MET A 152 18.72 -0.23 -23.01
C MET A 152 19.30 -1.65 -22.85
N VAL A 153 18.59 -2.68 -23.29
CA VAL A 153 19.06 -4.09 -23.24
C VAL A 153 20.24 -4.31 -24.19
N GLU A 154 20.20 -3.75 -25.40
CA GLU A 154 21.31 -3.78 -26.35
C GLU A 154 22.57 -3.14 -25.74
N SER A 155 22.46 -1.92 -25.20
CA SER A 155 23.55 -1.17 -24.56
C SER A 155 24.15 -1.91 -23.33
N GLY A 156 23.31 -2.60 -22.55
CA GLY A 156 23.75 -3.45 -21.44
C GLY A 156 24.54 -4.68 -21.87
N SER A 157 24.24 -5.23 -23.05
CA SER A 157 24.96 -6.40 -23.58
C SER A 157 26.36 -6.06 -24.12
N GLU A 158 26.52 -4.87 -24.71
CA GLU A 158 27.81 -4.38 -25.25
C GLU A 158 28.80 -3.97 -24.15
N THR A 159 28.30 -3.47 -23.02
CA THR A 159 29.12 -3.13 -21.85
C THR A 159 29.60 -4.39 -21.11
N ALA A 160 28.72 -5.35 -20.87
CA ALA A 160 29.05 -6.63 -20.21
C ALA A 160 30.01 -7.55 -21.01
N SER A 161 30.18 -7.31 -22.32
CA SER A 161 31.10 -8.06 -23.18
C SER A 161 32.49 -7.40 -23.34
N ASN A 162 32.61 -6.11 -23.03
CA ASN A 162 33.88 -5.37 -23.12
C ASN A 162 34.61 -5.22 -21.77
N GLU A 163 33.90 -5.18 -20.64
CA GLU A 163 34.50 -5.11 -19.31
C GLU A 163 34.32 -6.43 -18.55
N GLY A 164 35.43 -7.17 -18.36
CA GLY A 164 35.48 -8.42 -17.61
C GLY A 164 35.34 -8.26 -16.09
N VAL A 165 34.41 -7.41 -15.64
CA VAL A 165 34.14 -7.12 -14.23
C VAL A 165 33.19 -8.17 -13.67
N PRO A 166 33.51 -8.82 -12.53
CA PRO A 166 32.58 -9.74 -11.88
C PRO A 166 31.30 -9.02 -11.45
N ALA A 167 30.14 -9.64 -11.68
CA ALA A 167 28.82 -9.12 -11.30
C ALA A 167 28.54 -9.18 -9.78
N GLU A 168 29.54 -8.88 -8.94
CA GLU A 168 29.50 -8.97 -7.48
C GLU A 168 29.26 -7.59 -6.85
N GLY A 169 28.02 -7.10 -6.95
CA GLY A 169 27.62 -5.81 -6.37
C GLY A 169 26.22 -5.34 -6.80
N ILE A 170 25.72 -5.87 -7.92
CA ILE A 170 24.34 -5.68 -8.37
C ILE A 170 23.38 -6.22 -7.31
N ALA A 171 22.20 -5.60 -7.22
CA ALA A 171 21.11 -6.03 -6.37
C ALA A 171 20.95 -7.55 -6.38
N ARG A 172 21.45 -8.24 -5.35
CA ARG A 172 21.07 -9.63 -5.12
C ARG A 172 19.56 -9.59 -4.93
N ALA A 173 18.82 -10.06 -5.93
CA ALA A 173 17.40 -10.31 -5.78
C ALA A 173 17.26 -11.20 -4.53
N THR A 174 16.22 -10.97 -3.73
CA THR A 174 16.12 -11.68 -2.43
C THR A 174 16.25 -13.20 -2.64
N ASP A 175 16.69 -13.92 -1.60
CA ASP A 175 16.92 -15.38 -1.57
C ASP A 175 15.83 -16.23 -2.29
N PHE A 176 14.62 -15.69 -2.38
CA PHE A 176 13.47 -16.19 -3.13
C PHE A 176 13.63 -16.23 -4.68
N SER A 177 14.59 -15.53 -5.29
CA SER A 177 14.82 -15.58 -6.74
C SER A 177 15.57 -16.82 -7.19
N GLU A 178 16.47 -17.36 -6.36
CA GLU A 178 17.04 -18.71 -6.59
C GLU A 178 15.96 -19.78 -6.49
N LEU A 179 14.94 -19.54 -5.67
CA LEU A 179 13.78 -20.40 -5.49
C LEU A 179 12.92 -20.49 -6.76
N VAL A 180 12.60 -19.35 -7.39
CA VAL A 180 11.90 -19.31 -8.70
C VAL A 180 12.74 -20.01 -9.77
N ARG A 181 14.07 -19.87 -9.73
CA ARG A 181 15.02 -20.58 -10.61
C ARG A 181 14.98 -22.09 -10.38
N SER A 182 14.86 -22.54 -9.12
CA SER A 182 14.73 -23.96 -8.77
C SER A 182 13.42 -24.56 -9.25
N GLU A 183 12.31 -23.82 -9.18
CA GLU A 183 11.00 -24.28 -9.68
C GLU A 183 10.92 -24.27 -11.22
N ALA A 184 11.57 -23.31 -11.88
CA ALA A 184 11.70 -23.29 -13.33
C ALA A 184 12.56 -24.47 -13.83
N LYS A 185 13.75 -24.67 -13.24
CA LYS A 185 14.62 -25.82 -13.56
C LYS A 185 13.94 -27.15 -13.27
N ALA A 186 13.25 -27.30 -12.14
CA ALA A 186 12.53 -28.54 -11.84
C ALA A 186 11.46 -28.87 -12.89
N LYS A 187 10.69 -27.88 -13.36
CA LYS A 187 9.69 -28.06 -14.43
C LYS A 187 10.32 -28.34 -15.80
N GLU A 188 11.51 -27.82 -16.06
CA GLU A 188 12.24 -28.04 -17.30
C GLU A 188 12.92 -29.42 -17.32
N GLU A 189 13.51 -29.85 -16.21
CA GLU A 189 14.02 -31.22 -16.00
C GLU A 189 12.90 -32.27 -16.00
N GLU A 190 11.74 -31.98 -15.42
CA GLU A 190 10.55 -32.85 -15.46
C GLU A 190 10.02 -32.99 -16.89
N ARG A 191 9.99 -31.90 -17.67
CA ARG A 191 9.68 -31.95 -19.11
C ARG A 191 10.72 -32.73 -19.91
N ALA A 192 12.02 -32.56 -19.63
CA ALA A 192 13.08 -33.29 -20.32
C ALA A 192 12.97 -34.80 -20.07
N ARG A 193 12.79 -35.21 -18.80
CA ARG A 193 12.59 -36.63 -18.43
C ARG A 193 11.32 -37.22 -19.05
N ALA A 194 10.23 -36.45 -19.15
CA ALA A 194 9.01 -36.90 -19.82
C ALA A 194 9.18 -37.13 -21.34
N VAL A 195 10.17 -36.48 -21.97
CA VAL A 195 10.51 -36.69 -23.39
C VAL A 195 11.43 -37.90 -23.59
N GLU A 196 12.36 -38.16 -22.66
CA GLU A 196 13.23 -39.35 -22.72
C GLU A 196 12.49 -40.67 -22.44
N ASP A 197 11.46 -40.65 -21.58
CA ASP A 197 10.72 -41.86 -21.14
C ASP A 197 9.67 -42.37 -22.15
N GLY A 198 9.60 -41.77 -23.35
CA GLY A 198 8.90 -42.32 -24.53
C GLY A 198 7.38 -42.51 -24.42
N LYS A 199 6.70 -41.89 -23.46
CA LYS A 199 5.24 -41.99 -23.29
C LYS A 199 4.53 -40.91 -24.08
N SER A 200 3.60 -41.32 -24.94
CA SER A 200 2.78 -40.42 -25.76
C SER A 200 1.99 -39.43 -24.91
N LEU A 201 1.94 -38.17 -25.34
CA LEU A 201 1.03 -37.18 -24.74
C LEU A 201 -0.42 -37.62 -24.96
N ASP A 202 -1.14 -37.85 -23.86
CA ASP A 202 -2.57 -37.54 -23.80
C ASP A 202 -2.94 -36.97 -22.42
N VAL A 203 -3.88 -36.03 -22.46
CA VAL A 203 -4.24 -35.03 -21.43
C VAL A 203 -4.75 -35.63 -20.10
N ALA A 204 -4.27 -35.16 -18.94
CA ALA A 204 -5.10 -34.53 -17.87
C ALA A 204 -4.43 -34.39 -16.47
N LEU A 205 -4.49 -33.17 -15.94
CA LEU A 205 -4.73 -32.81 -14.52
C LEU A 205 -4.05 -33.62 -13.38
N GLY A 206 -2.93 -33.10 -12.87
CA GLY A 206 -2.39 -33.49 -11.57
C GLY A 206 -3.26 -33.04 -10.39
N LYS A 207 -4.23 -33.88 -10.00
CA LYS A 207 -4.91 -33.87 -8.69
C LYS A 207 -4.71 -35.23 -8.01
N GLU A 208 -3.56 -35.49 -7.39
CA GLU A 208 -3.43 -36.70 -6.55
C GLU A 208 -2.28 -36.71 -5.51
N ALA A 209 -1.47 -35.65 -5.43
CA ALA A 209 -0.39 -35.55 -4.44
C ALA A 209 -0.85 -34.95 -3.09
N GLU A 210 -1.75 -33.97 -3.09
CA GLU A 210 -2.13 -33.22 -1.87
C GLU A 210 -3.19 -33.91 -0.99
N ASP A 211 -4.03 -34.80 -1.53
CA ASP A 211 -5.09 -35.44 -0.73
C ASP A 211 -4.54 -36.46 0.29
N LYS A 212 -3.38 -37.10 0.01
CA LYS A 212 -2.81 -38.15 0.88
C LYS A 212 -2.33 -37.64 2.24
N GLU A 213 -1.87 -36.40 2.34
CA GLU A 213 -1.45 -35.81 3.63
C GLU A 213 -2.66 -35.36 4.47
N CYS A 214 -3.73 -34.90 3.81
CA CYS A 214 -4.99 -34.55 4.46
C CYS A 214 -5.76 -35.79 4.96
N GLU A 215 -5.75 -36.89 4.19
CA GLU A 215 -6.43 -38.14 4.51
C GLU A 215 -5.76 -38.91 5.66
N ASN A 216 -4.42 -38.88 5.75
CA ASN A 216 -3.69 -39.49 6.86
C ASN A 216 -3.95 -38.78 8.21
N ARG A 217 -4.27 -37.48 8.23
CA ARG A 217 -4.74 -36.78 9.44
C ARG A 217 -6.19 -37.11 9.83
N ALA A 218 -7.03 -37.54 8.89
CA ALA A 218 -8.40 -37.97 9.18
C ALA A 218 -8.44 -39.36 9.83
N LYS A 219 -7.65 -40.31 9.29
CA LYS A 219 -7.62 -41.72 9.73
C LYS A 219 -7.15 -41.94 11.18
N ILE A 220 -6.48 -40.95 11.79
CA ILE A 220 -6.05 -40.99 13.20
C ILE A 220 -7.21 -40.66 14.17
N LEU A 221 -8.33 -40.09 13.68
CA LEU A 221 -9.45 -39.63 14.52
C LEU A 221 -10.75 -40.46 14.39
N GLU A 222 -10.83 -41.42 13.47
CA GLU A 222 -12.06 -42.20 13.20
C GLU A 222 -12.08 -43.64 13.73
N ASN A 223 -10.95 -44.20 14.20
CA ASN A 223 -10.91 -45.55 14.78
C ASN A 223 -11.47 -45.57 16.21
N GLY A 224 -12.81 -45.49 16.31
CA GLY A 224 -13.56 -45.31 17.55
C GLY A 224 -14.94 -45.99 17.57
N ARG A 225 -14.98 -47.29 17.22
CA ARG A 225 -16.12 -48.25 17.28
C ARG A 225 -17.23 -48.16 16.22
N GLU A 226 -17.40 -49.30 15.57
CA GLU A 226 -18.54 -49.73 14.77
C GLU A 226 -19.78 -50.01 15.64
N ASN A 227 -20.98 -49.78 15.10
CA ASN A 227 -22.05 -50.77 14.87
C ASN A 227 -23.42 -50.08 14.70
N GLY A 228 -24.24 -50.56 13.76
CA GLY A 228 -25.66 -50.14 13.67
C GLY A 228 -26.21 -49.96 12.25
N THR A 229 -26.53 -51.07 11.61
CA THR A 229 -27.34 -51.17 10.38
C THR A 229 -28.68 -50.42 10.44
N ALA A 230 -29.05 -49.71 9.36
CA ALA A 230 -30.40 -49.75 8.78
C ALA A 230 -30.43 -49.09 7.38
N GLN A 231 -31.23 -49.67 6.46
CA GLN A 231 -31.55 -49.12 5.14
C GLN A 231 -32.78 -48.20 5.23
N ILE A 232 -33.04 -47.42 4.16
CA ILE A 232 -34.32 -47.34 3.39
C ILE A 232 -34.47 -45.95 2.72
N ASN A 233 -34.76 -45.99 1.40
CA ASN A 233 -35.51 -45.09 0.48
C ASN A 233 -35.77 -43.60 0.89
N GLY A 234 -35.80 -42.60 0.01
CA GLY A 234 -35.86 -42.58 -1.47
C GLY A 234 -36.93 -41.58 -1.95
N THR A 235 -36.77 -41.01 -3.16
CA THR A 235 -37.74 -40.11 -3.88
C THR A 235 -38.12 -38.75 -3.22
N SER A 236 -38.66 -37.74 -3.90
CA SER A 236 -38.38 -37.13 -5.22
C SER A 236 -39.25 -35.87 -5.44
N SER A 237 -38.73 -34.88 -6.19
CA SER A 237 -39.50 -33.95 -7.06
C SER A 237 -40.25 -32.73 -6.50
N ALA A 238 -40.37 -31.74 -7.41
CA ALA A 238 -41.42 -30.74 -7.63
C ALA A 238 -41.34 -29.33 -6.97
N GLU A 239 -41.05 -28.34 -7.83
CA GLU A 239 -41.52 -26.94 -7.74
C GLU A 239 -43.03 -26.85 -8.05
N PRO A 240 -43.68 -25.70 -7.74
CA PRO A 240 -44.33 -24.98 -8.84
C PRO A 240 -44.27 -23.43 -8.78
N THR A 241 -44.42 -22.82 -9.96
CA THR A 241 -44.70 -21.38 -10.23
C THR A 241 -46.18 -21.02 -9.91
N VAL A 242 -46.61 -19.74 -9.76
CA VAL A 242 -47.06 -18.83 -10.85
C VAL A 242 -47.57 -17.44 -10.29
N GLU A 243 -47.30 -16.35 -11.04
CA GLU A 243 -47.96 -15.00 -11.19
C GLU A 243 -48.19 -13.91 -10.08
N ASN A 244 -47.52 -12.75 -10.32
CA ASN A 244 -48.04 -11.37 -10.56
C ASN A 244 -49.38 -10.84 -9.97
N ILE A 245 -49.32 -9.72 -9.19
CA ILE A 245 -50.18 -8.50 -9.30
C ILE A 245 -49.37 -7.23 -8.84
N LYS A 246 -49.67 -6.04 -9.40
CA LYS A 246 -49.14 -4.68 -9.08
C LYS A 246 -50.26 -3.62 -9.35
N PRO A 247 -50.08 -2.30 -9.09
CA PRO A 247 -49.86 -1.51 -7.85
C PRO A 247 -51.17 -0.74 -7.41
N PRO A 248 -51.16 0.32 -6.56
CA PRO A 248 -51.01 1.71 -7.06
C PRO A 248 -50.39 2.77 -6.08
N ARG A 249 -50.36 4.05 -6.53
CA ARG A 249 -49.92 5.34 -5.91
C ARG A 249 -50.78 6.47 -6.56
N PRO A 250 -50.58 7.81 -6.38
CA PRO A 250 -50.44 8.74 -5.24
C PRO A 250 -51.76 9.59 -5.02
N PRO A 251 -51.80 10.79 -4.37
CA PRO A 251 -51.30 12.13 -4.84
C PRO A 251 -50.27 12.79 -3.85
N GLY A 252 -49.88 14.08 -3.83
CA GLY A 252 -50.13 15.31 -4.65
C GLY A 252 -50.51 16.55 -3.77
N SER A 253 -50.21 17.84 -4.06
CA SER A 253 -49.35 18.52 -5.08
C SER A 253 -49.23 20.07 -4.84
N LYS A 254 -48.25 20.76 -5.48
CA LYS A 254 -48.12 22.24 -5.79
C LYS A 254 -47.38 23.16 -4.77
N ARG A 255 -46.30 23.89 -5.17
CA ARG A 255 -46.14 25.27 -5.79
C ARG A 255 -46.42 26.41 -4.76
N THR A 256 -45.72 27.55 -4.64
CA THR A 256 -45.04 28.54 -5.54
C THR A 256 -43.92 29.30 -4.77
N ALA A 257 -42.75 29.67 -5.33
CA ALA A 257 -42.36 30.88 -6.10
C ALA A 257 -41.81 32.10 -5.29
N ASP A 258 -40.97 32.89 -5.99
CA ASP A 258 -40.56 34.30 -5.81
C ASP A 258 -39.43 34.77 -4.84
N GLU A 259 -38.36 35.26 -5.49
CA GLU A 259 -37.52 36.46 -5.28
C GLU A 259 -37.41 37.18 -3.90
N ALA A 260 -36.18 37.54 -3.49
CA ALA A 260 -35.61 38.90 -3.73
C ALA A 260 -34.44 39.32 -2.79
N LYS A 261 -33.41 39.94 -3.41
CA LYS A 261 -32.49 41.02 -2.95
C LYS A 261 -31.60 40.80 -1.68
N LEU A 262 -30.27 40.97 -1.71
CA LEU A 262 -29.33 42.04 -2.16
C LEU A 262 -29.01 43.07 -1.03
N THR A 263 -27.82 43.70 -1.14
CA THR A 263 -27.28 44.84 -0.36
C THR A 263 -26.68 44.51 1.01
N THR A 264 -25.60 45.15 1.51
CA THR A 264 -24.28 45.66 1.03
C THR A 264 -23.64 46.38 2.24
N GLU A 265 -22.40 46.86 2.08
CA GLU A 265 -21.70 47.82 2.96
C GLU A 265 -21.11 47.25 4.27
N ALA A 266 -20.03 47.79 4.85
CA ALA A 266 -18.76 48.37 4.37
C ALA A 266 -18.05 48.98 5.60
N ASN A 267 -16.72 48.87 5.64
CA ASN A 267 -15.78 49.77 6.35
C ASN A 267 -15.97 50.06 7.86
N SER A 268 -14.93 49.76 8.65
CA SER A 268 -14.14 50.84 9.27
C SER A 268 -12.83 50.33 9.88
N ALA A 269 -11.76 51.12 9.74
CA ALA A 269 -10.42 50.79 10.23
C ALA A 269 -10.07 51.57 11.51
N LYS A 270 -9.22 51.00 12.38
CA LYS A 270 -8.46 51.75 13.38
C LYS A 270 -6.98 51.30 13.43
N LYS A 271 -6.08 52.28 13.23
CA LYS A 271 -4.63 52.18 13.44
C LYS A 271 -4.27 52.23 14.92
N ILE A 272 -3.16 51.59 15.31
CA ILE A 272 -2.07 52.11 16.18
C ILE A 272 -0.89 51.12 15.99
N LYS A 273 0.23 51.47 15.32
CA LYS A 273 1.39 52.34 15.64
C LYS A 273 2.56 51.57 16.27
N VAL A 274 3.73 51.69 15.62
CA VAL A 274 4.97 50.91 15.79
C VAL A 274 5.82 51.37 16.99
N SER A 275 6.62 50.45 17.54
CA SER A 275 7.83 50.74 18.33
C SER A 275 9.03 49.95 17.76
N ARG A 276 10.21 50.60 17.67
CA ARG A 276 11.48 50.03 17.13
C ARG A 276 12.49 49.83 18.27
N ARG A 277 13.40 48.85 18.11
CA ARG A 277 14.79 48.70 18.63
C ARG A 277 15.27 47.29 18.22
N ASP A 278 16.53 46.98 17.90
CA ASP A 278 17.64 47.75 17.33
C ASP A 278 18.53 46.75 16.53
N ARG A 279 19.32 47.22 15.56
CA ARG A 279 20.28 46.38 14.79
C ARG A 279 21.71 46.64 15.27
N ARG A 280 22.57 45.59 15.33
CA ARG A 280 24.01 45.53 14.89
C ARG A 280 24.69 44.21 15.38
N PRO A 281 25.85 43.76 14.83
CA PRO A 281 25.85 42.65 13.86
C PRO A 281 26.99 41.61 14.05
N ILE A 282 27.43 40.95 12.97
CA ILE A 282 28.82 40.47 12.68
C ILE A 282 29.18 38.97 12.94
N ASN A 283 29.26 38.23 11.81
CA ASN A 283 30.36 37.38 11.31
C ASN A 283 30.57 35.88 11.64
N LYS A 284 30.76 35.17 10.50
CA LYS A 284 31.80 34.16 10.13
C LYS A 284 31.63 32.68 10.51
N ILE A 285 31.62 31.87 9.44
CA ILE A 285 31.98 30.44 9.37
C ILE A 285 33.52 30.33 9.26
N PRO A 286 34.16 29.38 9.97
CA PRO A 286 34.87 28.23 9.37
C PRO A 286 34.57 26.92 10.15
N GLY A 287 34.89 25.69 9.71
CA GLY A 287 35.68 25.24 8.56
C GLY A 287 36.94 24.47 9.00
N ALA A 288 37.08 23.21 8.52
CA ALA A 288 38.24 22.29 8.59
C ALA A 288 38.40 21.36 9.83
N MET A 289 39.19 20.30 9.61
CA MET A 289 39.29 19.02 10.35
C MET A 289 40.59 18.87 11.19
N THR A 290 40.71 17.72 11.88
CA THR A 290 41.96 17.00 12.32
C THR A 290 42.44 17.26 13.78
N PRO A 291 43.37 16.47 14.37
CA PRO A 291 42.97 15.41 15.34
C PRO A 291 43.86 15.26 16.60
N LEU A 292 43.37 14.62 17.68
CA LEU A 292 44.17 14.03 18.79
C LEU A 292 43.30 12.97 19.51
N ALA A 293 43.70 11.69 19.55
CA ALA A 293 44.53 11.06 20.60
C ALA A 293 43.81 11.03 21.98
N ASP A 294 43.15 9.93 22.36
CA ASP A 294 43.66 8.63 22.83
C ASP A 294 43.64 8.55 24.38
N CYS A 295 42.85 7.62 24.91
CA CYS A 295 42.95 7.06 26.27
C CYS A 295 41.88 5.97 26.52
N GLY A 296 42.29 4.69 26.44
CA GLY A 296 41.91 3.64 27.39
C GLY A 296 40.54 2.95 27.28
N ASP A 297 40.56 1.68 26.86
CA ASP A 297 39.51 0.66 26.99
C ASP A 297 39.08 0.45 28.47
N ASP A 298 37.90 -0.09 28.82
CA ASP A 298 37.32 -1.35 28.36
C ASP A 298 35.82 -1.52 28.74
N GLU A 299 35.18 -2.65 28.36
CA GLU A 299 33.78 -3.07 28.62
C GLU A 299 32.62 -2.41 27.82
N LEU A 300 32.69 -2.45 26.47
CA LEU A 300 31.48 -2.38 25.62
C LEU A 300 31.40 -3.51 24.56
N SER A 301 31.62 -4.76 24.97
CA SER A 301 31.39 -5.93 24.11
C SER A 301 29.92 -6.38 24.06
N ARG A 302 29.12 -5.66 23.26
CA ARG A 302 27.92 -6.22 22.59
C ARG A 302 27.90 -5.75 21.13
N SER A 303 28.70 -6.42 20.31
CA SER A 303 28.97 -6.01 18.93
C SER A 303 27.82 -6.32 17.96
N SER A 304 27.54 -5.34 17.10
CA SER A 304 27.26 -5.52 15.66
C SER A 304 26.31 -6.64 15.21
N THR A 305 25.02 -6.29 15.05
CA THR A 305 24.15 -6.86 14.01
C THR A 305 23.59 -5.76 13.11
N VAL A 306 24.45 -4.81 12.72
CA VAL A 306 24.13 -3.68 11.82
C VAL A 306 25.20 -3.54 10.73
N ASP A 307 25.72 -4.67 10.26
CA ASP A 307 26.63 -4.76 9.11
C ASP A 307 26.13 -5.85 8.15
N ASP A 308 25.18 -5.47 7.30
CA ASP A 308 24.94 -6.07 5.97
C ASP A 308 23.88 -5.31 5.13
N MET A 309 23.50 -4.07 5.52
CA MET A 309 22.73 -3.17 4.66
C MET A 309 23.61 -2.56 3.57
N LYS A 310 24.13 -3.41 2.67
CA LYS A 310 24.82 -2.94 1.46
C LYS A 310 23.82 -2.14 0.62
N MET A 311 24.11 -0.84 0.49
CA MET A 311 23.33 0.09 -0.33
C MET A 311 23.22 -0.47 -1.75
N VAL A 312 22.02 -0.90 -2.10
CA VAL A 312 21.72 -1.31 -3.47
C VAL A 312 21.84 -0.06 -4.36
N PHE A 313 22.46 -0.14 -5.53
CA PHE A 313 22.72 1.03 -6.38
C PHE A 313 21.42 1.77 -6.75
N ILE A 314 21.15 2.89 -6.08
CA ILE A 314 19.87 3.62 -6.10
C ILE A 314 19.55 4.30 -7.45
N GLY A 315 20.52 4.38 -8.37
CA GLY A 315 20.36 5.09 -9.63
C GLY A 315 20.44 6.62 -9.48
N ASN A 316 20.94 7.27 -10.52
CA ASN A 316 21.10 8.73 -10.65
C ASN A 316 19.75 9.37 -11.05
N ASN A 317 19.38 10.52 -10.48
CA ASN A 317 18.08 11.18 -10.74
C ASN A 317 18.20 12.46 -11.58
N LYS A 318 19.30 12.65 -12.32
CA LYS A 318 19.44 13.77 -13.28
C LYS A 318 18.44 13.66 -14.42
N ILE A 319 17.65 14.72 -14.61
CA ILE A 319 16.77 14.88 -15.78
C ILE A 319 17.53 15.24 -17.05
N TYR A 320 18.76 15.78 -16.94
CA TYR A 320 19.58 16.23 -18.06
C TYR A 320 21.06 15.82 -17.89
N PRO A 321 21.76 15.37 -18.96
CA PRO A 321 21.21 15.02 -20.28
C PRO A 321 20.20 13.87 -20.15
N LEU A 322 19.17 13.87 -21.00
CA LEU A 322 18.05 12.93 -20.89
C LEU A 322 18.52 11.51 -21.26
N THR A 323 18.72 10.65 -20.27
CA THR A 323 19.15 9.25 -20.50
C THR A 323 17.98 8.39 -21.02
N ILE A 324 18.26 7.13 -21.38
CA ILE A 324 17.24 6.18 -21.87
C ILE A 324 16.35 5.74 -20.69
N GLU A 325 16.95 5.53 -19.52
CA GLU A 325 16.29 5.17 -18.26
C GLU A 325 15.39 6.32 -17.79
N MET A 326 15.88 7.57 -17.83
CA MET A 326 15.11 8.71 -17.35
C MET A 326 13.91 9.03 -18.25
N GLU A 327 14.04 8.88 -19.58
CA GLU A 327 12.88 8.99 -20.48
C GLU A 327 11.84 7.88 -20.20
N GLN A 328 12.29 6.63 -19.98
CA GLN A 328 11.37 5.55 -19.60
C GLN A 328 10.66 5.84 -18.28
N ARG A 329 11.36 6.35 -17.26
CA ARG A 329 10.77 6.76 -15.97
C ARG A 329 9.72 7.87 -16.13
N MET A 330 10.02 8.90 -16.93
CA MET A 330 9.06 9.98 -17.24
C MET A 330 7.80 9.46 -17.92
N ILE A 331 7.95 8.54 -18.89
CA ILE A 331 6.81 7.91 -19.58
C ILE A 331 6.01 7.03 -18.62
N LEU A 332 6.67 6.22 -17.77
CA LEU A 332 6.01 5.36 -16.79
C LEU A 332 5.22 6.16 -15.75
N GLY A 333 5.73 7.31 -15.31
CA GLY A 333 5.00 8.23 -14.43
C GLY A 333 3.74 8.82 -15.08
N PHE A 334 3.76 9.13 -16.38
CA PHE A 334 2.53 9.50 -17.11
C PHE A 334 1.56 8.34 -17.22
N LEU A 335 2.07 7.15 -17.57
CA LEU A 335 1.23 5.96 -17.69
C LEU A 335 0.57 5.57 -16.36
N GLN A 336 1.25 5.76 -15.22
CA GLN A 336 0.66 5.59 -13.89
C GLN A 336 -0.65 6.39 -13.75
N CYS A 337 -0.60 7.72 -13.94
CA CYS A 337 -1.79 8.58 -13.88
C CYS A 337 -2.84 8.17 -14.92
N ALA A 338 -2.41 7.85 -16.15
CA ALA A 338 -3.33 7.50 -17.23
C ALA A 338 -4.01 6.12 -17.05
N PHE A 339 -3.40 5.19 -16.29
CA PHE A 339 -3.91 3.83 -16.10
C PHE A 339 -5.02 3.73 -15.04
N GLU A 340 -5.19 4.71 -14.17
CA GLU A 340 -6.21 4.69 -13.12
C GLU A 340 -7.64 4.81 -13.70
N PHE A 341 -7.79 5.44 -14.87
CA PHE A 341 -9.08 5.63 -15.52
C PHE A 341 -9.61 4.34 -16.18
N THR A 342 -10.79 3.90 -15.74
CA THR A 342 -11.53 2.73 -16.28
C THR A 342 -11.73 2.79 -17.78
N ASP A 343 -11.90 4.00 -18.31
CA ASP A 343 -12.18 4.29 -19.72
C ASP A 343 -11.03 3.95 -20.67
N HIS A 344 -9.82 3.72 -20.14
CA HIS A 344 -8.63 3.38 -20.91
C HIS A 344 -8.34 1.87 -20.94
N VAL A 345 -9.00 1.05 -20.11
CA VAL A 345 -8.71 -0.39 -19.94
C VAL A 345 -8.78 -1.17 -21.26
N SER A 346 -9.66 -0.79 -22.19
CA SER A 346 -9.71 -1.35 -23.55
C SER A 346 -8.40 -1.13 -24.31
N VAL A 347 -7.94 0.13 -24.37
CA VAL A 347 -6.67 0.54 -25.02
C VAL A 347 -5.47 -0.15 -24.36
N LEU A 348 -5.45 -0.25 -23.03
CA LEU A 348 -4.39 -0.96 -22.30
C LEU A 348 -4.32 -2.44 -22.67
N THR A 349 -5.48 -3.07 -22.87
CA THR A 349 -5.57 -4.47 -23.29
C THR A 349 -5.12 -4.63 -24.75
N GLU A 350 -5.63 -3.78 -25.65
CA GLU A 350 -5.35 -3.81 -27.10
C GLU A 350 -3.86 -3.62 -27.42
N HIS A 351 -3.20 -2.66 -26.77
CA HIS A 351 -1.78 -2.38 -27.00
C HIS A 351 -0.82 -3.27 -26.18
N SER A 352 -1.36 -4.25 -25.45
CA SER A 352 -0.64 -5.19 -24.57
C SER A 352 0.20 -4.47 -23.52
N ALA A 353 -0.37 -3.45 -22.85
CA ALA A 353 0.33 -2.63 -21.86
C ALA A 353 0.93 -3.50 -20.74
N LEU A 354 0.21 -4.52 -20.28
CA LEU A 354 0.68 -5.43 -19.23
C LEU A 354 1.95 -6.17 -19.65
N ASP A 355 2.08 -6.58 -20.92
CA ASP A 355 3.29 -7.23 -21.44
C ASP A 355 4.47 -6.28 -21.63
N VAL A 356 4.22 -4.96 -21.74
CA VAL A 356 5.29 -3.95 -21.66
C VAL A 356 5.81 -3.87 -20.23
N ILE A 357 4.90 -3.71 -19.25
CA ILE A 357 5.27 -3.53 -17.85
C ILE A 357 5.91 -4.81 -17.27
N LEU A 358 5.39 -6.00 -17.59
CA LEU A 358 5.93 -7.28 -17.11
C LEU A 358 7.38 -7.55 -17.52
N LYS A 359 7.89 -6.92 -18.59
CA LYS A 359 9.30 -7.04 -18.99
C LYS A 359 10.25 -6.37 -17.99
N TYR A 360 9.85 -5.23 -17.43
CA TYR A 360 10.61 -4.53 -16.38
C TYR A 360 10.68 -5.33 -15.06
N LEU A 361 9.80 -6.30 -14.85
CA LEU A 361 9.78 -7.13 -13.63
C LEU A 361 10.82 -8.27 -13.64
N ASN A 362 11.66 -8.40 -14.66
CA ASN A 362 12.80 -9.32 -14.66
C ASN A 362 13.94 -8.80 -13.78
N VAL A 363 13.80 -8.88 -12.45
CA VAL A 363 14.70 -8.29 -11.42
C VAL A 363 16.20 -8.57 -11.65
N ASN A 364 16.56 -9.67 -12.30
CA ASN A 364 17.96 -10.05 -12.57
C ASN A 364 18.60 -9.31 -13.76
N GLU A 365 17.84 -8.53 -14.53
CA GLU A 365 18.30 -7.84 -15.76
C GLU A 365 18.54 -6.33 -15.55
N TYR A 366 18.11 -5.75 -14.42
CA TYR A 366 18.09 -4.30 -14.21
C TYR A 366 19.14 -3.76 -13.24
N HIS A 367 19.75 -2.67 -13.66
CA HIS A 367 20.74 -1.92 -12.88
C HIS A 367 20.14 -0.66 -12.22
N ASP A 368 19.00 -0.15 -12.71
CA ASP A 368 18.29 1.01 -12.12
C ASP A 368 17.05 0.57 -11.31
N ILE A 369 17.16 0.69 -9.98
CA ILE A 369 16.07 0.41 -9.03
C ILE A 369 14.90 1.38 -9.20
N ARG A 370 15.15 2.64 -9.59
CA ARG A 370 14.10 3.64 -9.75
C ARG A 370 13.26 3.36 -10.97
N LEU A 371 13.87 2.94 -12.09
CA LEU A 371 13.13 2.46 -13.25
C LEU A 371 12.25 1.25 -12.91
N LEU A 372 12.77 0.30 -12.12
CA LEU A 372 11.97 -0.82 -11.59
C LEU A 372 10.83 -0.32 -10.67
N PHE A 373 11.08 0.69 -9.83
CA PHE A 373 10.04 1.32 -9.00
C PHE A 373 8.94 1.94 -9.86
N GLU A 374 9.25 2.79 -10.84
CA GLU A 374 8.22 3.42 -11.70
C GLU A 374 7.41 2.36 -12.49
N ALA A 375 8.07 1.28 -12.94
CA ALA A 375 7.42 0.17 -13.63
C ALA A 375 6.45 -0.60 -12.71
N LEU A 376 6.86 -0.88 -11.46
CA LEU A 376 6.01 -1.51 -10.46
C LEU A 376 4.90 -0.57 -9.97
N PHE A 377 5.14 0.74 -9.95
CA PHE A 377 4.17 1.72 -9.48
C PHE A 377 3.10 2.00 -10.55
N SER A 378 3.47 2.10 -11.83
CA SER A 378 2.53 2.08 -12.95
C SER A 378 1.77 0.75 -13.07
N LEU A 379 2.40 -0.41 -12.81
CA LEU A 379 1.70 -1.68 -12.65
C LEU A 379 0.62 -1.57 -11.55
N SER A 380 0.94 -0.94 -10.41
CA SER A 380 -0.01 -0.81 -9.31
C SER A 380 -1.29 -0.09 -9.72
N SER A 381 -1.23 0.94 -10.58
CA SER A 381 -2.41 1.60 -11.15
C SER A 381 -3.19 0.71 -12.13
N MET A 382 -2.53 -0.18 -12.87
CA MET A 382 -3.23 -1.21 -13.67
C MET A 382 -3.98 -2.22 -12.80
N LEU A 383 -3.42 -2.57 -11.63
CA LEU A 383 -3.98 -3.56 -10.70
C LEU A 383 -5.26 -3.09 -9.98
N ILE A 384 -5.66 -1.82 -10.14
CA ILE A 384 -6.96 -1.29 -9.71
C ILE A 384 -8.11 -1.89 -10.58
N HIS A 385 -7.81 -2.40 -11.76
CA HIS A 385 -8.81 -3.00 -12.65
C HIS A 385 -8.83 -4.52 -12.54
N LEU A 386 -9.91 -5.08 -12.00
CA LEU A 386 -10.11 -6.53 -11.76
C LEU A 386 -9.62 -7.41 -12.94
N ARG A 387 -9.96 -7.05 -14.19
CA ARG A 387 -9.55 -7.81 -15.39
C ARG A 387 -8.02 -7.85 -15.58
N LEU A 388 -7.35 -6.72 -15.39
CA LEU A 388 -5.89 -6.63 -15.55
C LEU A 388 -5.16 -7.30 -14.38
N ALA A 389 -5.70 -7.19 -13.17
CA ALA A 389 -5.19 -7.88 -12.00
C ALA A 389 -5.33 -9.41 -12.12
N TRP A 390 -6.44 -9.92 -12.68
CA TRP A 390 -6.61 -11.36 -12.97
C TRP A 390 -5.58 -11.88 -13.98
N ASP A 391 -5.41 -11.15 -15.09
CA ASP A 391 -4.44 -11.49 -16.15
C ASP A 391 -2.99 -11.45 -15.63
N PHE A 392 -2.67 -10.47 -14.78
CA PHE A 392 -1.39 -10.37 -14.10
C PHE A 392 -1.09 -11.57 -13.18
N VAL A 393 -2.04 -12.00 -12.35
CA VAL A 393 -1.84 -13.15 -11.45
C VAL A 393 -1.70 -14.45 -12.26
N ASN A 394 -2.54 -14.65 -13.29
CA ASN A 394 -2.46 -15.79 -14.21
C ASN A 394 -1.08 -15.96 -14.85
N ARG A 395 -0.42 -14.86 -15.22
CA ARG A 395 0.93 -14.85 -15.83
C ARG A 395 2.05 -15.07 -14.82
N GLY A 396 1.74 -15.51 -13.60
CA GLY A 396 2.70 -15.75 -12.52
C GLY A 396 3.24 -14.45 -11.90
N GLY A 397 2.55 -13.32 -12.09
CA GLY A 397 3.01 -12.00 -11.66
C GLY A 397 3.35 -11.88 -10.17
N LEU A 398 2.63 -12.61 -9.31
CA LEU A 398 2.90 -12.66 -7.86
C LEU A 398 4.31 -13.14 -7.54
N LEU A 399 4.83 -14.15 -8.25
CA LEU A 399 6.19 -14.66 -8.04
C LEU A 399 7.25 -13.66 -8.49
N ARG A 400 6.95 -12.84 -9.52
CA ARG A 400 7.84 -11.76 -9.97
C ARG A 400 7.90 -10.61 -8.95
N LEU A 401 6.75 -10.22 -8.38
CA LEU A 401 6.68 -9.18 -7.34
C LEU A 401 7.52 -9.52 -6.10
N ILE A 402 7.39 -10.75 -5.58
CA ILE A 402 8.12 -11.15 -4.37
C ILE A 402 9.61 -11.42 -4.59
N GLY A 403 10.07 -11.51 -5.85
CA GLY A 403 11.49 -11.58 -6.20
C GLY A 403 12.23 -10.23 -6.10
N VAL A 404 11.49 -9.12 -6.11
CA VAL A 404 12.04 -7.76 -5.91
C VAL A 404 12.74 -7.68 -4.56
N ASN A 405 13.92 -7.04 -4.50
CA ASN A 405 14.66 -6.93 -3.24
C ASN A 405 13.87 -6.12 -2.19
N ARG A 406 13.58 -6.74 -1.04
CA ARG A 406 12.76 -6.18 0.05
C ARG A 406 13.32 -4.87 0.61
N ASN A 407 14.64 -4.69 0.57
CA ASN A 407 15.34 -3.52 1.09
C ASN A 407 15.41 -2.36 0.07
N SER A 408 14.89 -2.54 -1.16
CA SER A 408 15.01 -1.57 -2.24
C SER A 408 13.83 -0.59 -2.31
N VAL A 409 14.02 0.56 -2.95
CA VAL A 409 12.95 1.55 -3.24
C VAL A 409 11.76 0.90 -3.94
N ALA A 410 12.03 -0.01 -4.89
CA ALA A 410 11.04 -0.79 -5.63
C ALA A 410 10.10 -1.62 -4.73
N ALA A 411 10.53 -2.01 -3.52
CA ALA A 411 9.69 -2.73 -2.57
C ALA A 411 8.47 -1.92 -2.09
N ALA A 412 8.56 -0.58 -2.10
CA ALA A 412 7.43 0.28 -1.76
C ALA A 412 6.29 0.10 -2.78
N ALA A 413 6.60 0.07 -4.07
CA ALA A 413 5.62 -0.21 -5.13
C ALA A 413 5.03 -1.62 -5.04
N VAL A 414 5.80 -2.63 -4.59
CA VAL A 414 5.27 -3.98 -4.30
C VAL A 414 4.20 -3.92 -3.20
N CYS A 415 4.37 -3.09 -2.17
CA CYS A 415 3.35 -2.90 -1.13
C CYS A 415 2.04 -2.31 -1.68
N VAL A 416 2.12 -1.42 -2.69
CA VAL A 416 0.95 -0.86 -3.40
C VAL A 416 0.28 -1.94 -4.27
N CYS A 417 1.07 -2.75 -4.99
CA CYS A 417 0.55 -3.87 -5.79
C CYS A 417 -0.21 -4.88 -4.91
N LEU A 418 0.38 -5.30 -3.78
CA LEU A 418 -0.27 -6.20 -2.82
C LEU A 418 -1.56 -5.58 -2.24
N HIS A 419 -1.54 -4.29 -1.94
CA HIS A 419 -2.72 -3.56 -1.49
C HIS A 419 -3.87 -3.61 -2.50
N HIS A 420 -3.64 -3.29 -3.78
CA HIS A 420 -4.70 -3.35 -4.80
C HIS A 420 -5.19 -4.78 -5.07
N ILE A 421 -4.27 -5.75 -5.19
CA ILE A 421 -4.62 -7.18 -5.35
C ILE A 421 -5.53 -7.66 -4.22
N SER A 422 -5.29 -7.22 -2.98
CA SER A 422 -6.06 -7.66 -1.81
C SER A 422 -7.53 -7.22 -1.80
N GLN A 423 -7.90 -6.19 -2.56
CA GLN A 423 -9.26 -5.65 -2.57
C GLN A 423 -10.24 -6.53 -3.37
N PHE A 424 -9.73 -7.43 -4.22
CA PHE A 424 -10.54 -8.34 -5.03
C PHE A 424 -10.68 -9.70 -4.37
N ASP A 425 -11.89 -10.01 -3.91
CA ASP A 425 -12.25 -11.27 -3.27
C ASP A 425 -11.89 -12.47 -4.18
N GLU A 426 -12.19 -12.40 -5.48
CA GLU A 426 -11.95 -13.47 -6.46
C GLU A 426 -10.45 -13.69 -6.74
N ILE A 427 -9.66 -12.62 -6.72
CA ILE A 427 -8.20 -12.73 -6.92
C ILE A 427 -7.55 -13.29 -5.67
N MET A 428 -7.99 -12.90 -4.47
CA MET A 428 -7.44 -13.42 -3.23
C MET A 428 -7.79 -14.90 -3.00
N GLU A 429 -8.96 -15.38 -3.47
CA GLU A 429 -9.25 -16.81 -3.56
C GLU A 429 -8.23 -17.53 -4.46
N HIS A 430 -7.87 -16.96 -5.61
CA HIS A 430 -6.87 -17.54 -6.51
C HIS A 430 -5.44 -17.48 -5.95
N VAL A 431 -5.05 -16.37 -5.29
CA VAL A 431 -3.78 -16.23 -4.55
C VAL A 431 -3.66 -17.32 -3.48
N CYS A 432 -4.75 -17.64 -2.78
CA CYS A 432 -4.78 -18.70 -1.77
C CYS A 432 -4.73 -20.12 -2.35
N GLN A 433 -4.94 -20.30 -3.66
CA GLN A 433 -4.80 -21.56 -4.39
C GLN A 433 -3.41 -21.73 -5.04
N ALA A 434 -2.54 -20.71 -4.97
CA ALA A 434 -1.16 -20.81 -5.42
C ALA A 434 -0.37 -21.83 -4.56
N PRO A 435 0.75 -22.39 -5.08
CA PRO A 435 1.57 -23.33 -4.34
C PRO A 435 1.95 -22.78 -2.95
N GLY A 436 1.87 -23.60 -1.90
CA GLY A 436 1.99 -23.12 -0.52
C GLY A 436 3.25 -22.27 -0.25
N LYS A 437 4.36 -22.62 -0.90
CA LYS A 437 5.64 -21.90 -0.87
C LYS A 437 5.56 -20.47 -1.41
N ALA A 438 4.74 -20.22 -2.43
CA ALA A 438 4.47 -18.89 -2.97
C ALA A 438 3.71 -18.03 -1.94
N VAL A 439 2.66 -18.58 -1.32
CA VAL A 439 1.88 -17.89 -0.28
C VAL A 439 2.74 -17.61 0.96
N ASP A 440 3.61 -18.55 1.33
CA ASP A 440 4.63 -18.36 2.39
C ASP A 440 5.55 -17.18 2.12
N ASN A 441 6.02 -17.04 0.89
CA ASN A 441 6.92 -15.97 0.49
C ASN A 441 6.19 -14.61 0.45
N ILE A 442 4.93 -14.56 -0.02
CA ILE A 442 4.08 -13.36 0.00
C ILE A 442 3.85 -12.89 1.44
N VAL A 443 3.42 -13.78 2.34
CA VAL A 443 3.17 -13.43 3.75
C VAL A 443 4.47 -13.03 4.45
N SER A 444 5.58 -13.72 4.18
CA SER A 444 6.91 -13.33 4.66
C SER A 444 7.34 -11.93 4.19
N TYR A 445 7.09 -11.60 2.91
CA TYR A 445 7.41 -10.30 2.34
C TYR A 445 6.59 -9.20 3.04
N ALA A 446 5.28 -9.39 3.15
CA ALA A 446 4.37 -8.43 3.77
C ALA A 446 4.69 -8.20 5.26
N ILE A 447 4.92 -9.25 6.06
CA ILE A 447 5.33 -9.11 7.48
C ILE A 447 6.67 -8.36 7.60
N TRP A 448 7.61 -8.62 6.71
CA TRP A 448 8.90 -7.92 6.70
C TRP A 448 8.72 -6.42 6.41
N GLN A 449 7.91 -6.07 5.40
CA GLN A 449 7.61 -4.67 5.05
C GLN A 449 6.87 -3.92 6.16
N LEU A 450 6.04 -4.61 6.95
CA LEU A 450 5.37 -4.01 8.12
C LEU A 450 6.34 -3.68 9.27
N SER A 451 7.54 -4.27 9.27
CA SER A 451 8.58 -4.06 10.29
C SER A 451 9.71 -3.13 9.84
N HIS A 452 10.12 -3.23 8.57
CA HIS A 452 11.34 -2.60 8.04
C HIS A 452 11.12 -1.80 6.75
N GLY A 453 9.90 -1.79 6.20
CA GLY A 453 9.56 -0.99 5.03
C GLY A 453 9.42 0.50 5.36
N TYR A 454 9.26 1.32 4.32
CA TYR A 454 8.99 2.75 4.48
C TYR A 454 7.69 3.02 5.26
N GLU A 455 7.58 4.18 5.91
CA GLU A 455 6.41 4.54 6.74
C GLU A 455 5.10 4.44 5.93
N SER A 456 5.13 4.88 4.67
CA SER A 456 4.04 4.78 3.70
C SER A 456 3.58 3.36 3.36
N CYS A 457 4.41 2.34 3.59
CA CYS A 457 4.15 0.96 3.20
C CYS A 457 3.29 0.22 4.23
N GLY A 458 3.54 0.45 5.53
CA GLY A 458 2.89 -0.30 6.60
C GLY A 458 1.36 -0.18 6.57
N GLY A 459 0.82 1.03 6.36
CA GLY A 459 -0.62 1.27 6.25
C GLY A 459 -1.29 0.55 5.06
N ARG A 460 -0.54 0.33 3.96
CA ARG A 460 -0.99 -0.43 2.77
C ARG A 460 -0.95 -1.93 3.01
N ILE A 461 0.09 -2.42 3.69
CA ILE A 461 0.24 -3.81 4.12
C ILE A 461 -0.82 -4.20 5.18
N CYS A 462 -1.21 -3.29 6.08
CA CYS A 462 -2.35 -3.53 6.98
C CYS A 462 -3.65 -3.78 6.21
N VAL A 463 -3.87 -3.13 5.06
CA VAL A 463 -5.03 -3.41 4.20
C VAL A 463 -4.89 -4.75 3.48
N PHE A 464 -3.68 -5.11 3.01
CA PHE A 464 -3.42 -6.45 2.48
C PHE A 464 -3.79 -7.54 3.50
N PHE A 465 -3.41 -7.38 4.76
CA PHE A 465 -3.79 -8.33 5.81
C PHE A 465 -5.25 -8.22 6.24
N GLN A 466 -5.87 -7.04 6.22
CA GLN A 466 -7.32 -6.89 6.46
C GLN A 466 -8.14 -7.81 5.53
N TYR A 467 -7.80 -7.90 4.24
CA TYR A 467 -8.49 -8.81 3.32
C TYR A 467 -7.88 -10.21 3.30
N GLY A 468 -6.56 -10.34 3.46
CA GLY A 468 -5.86 -11.63 3.48
C GLY A 468 -6.21 -12.52 4.67
N LEU A 469 -6.47 -11.95 5.86
CA LEU A 469 -6.78 -12.73 7.07
C LEU A 469 -8.18 -13.34 7.07
N TYR A 470 -9.04 -13.03 6.09
CA TYR A 470 -10.23 -13.83 5.79
C TYR A 470 -9.89 -15.24 5.30
N TYR A 471 -8.66 -15.51 4.85
CA TYR A 471 -8.28 -16.79 4.30
C TYR A 471 -7.44 -17.57 5.29
N LYS A 472 -7.91 -18.76 5.68
CA LYS A 472 -7.16 -19.64 6.59
C LYS A 472 -5.73 -19.91 6.11
N ASN A 473 -5.52 -20.03 4.80
CA ASN A 473 -4.21 -20.30 4.20
C ASN A 473 -3.18 -19.16 4.44
N ILE A 474 -3.65 -17.91 4.55
CA ILE A 474 -2.84 -16.73 4.90
C ILE A 474 -2.75 -16.57 6.42
N LEU A 475 -3.86 -16.75 7.13
CA LEU A 475 -3.96 -16.64 8.60
C LEU A 475 -2.98 -17.58 9.32
N ASP A 476 -2.95 -18.86 8.94
CA ASP A 476 -2.05 -19.84 9.57
C ASP A 476 -0.57 -19.44 9.37
N ARG A 477 -0.22 -18.89 8.19
CA ARG A 477 1.14 -18.41 7.88
C ARG A 477 1.50 -17.13 8.63
N PHE A 478 0.52 -16.26 8.85
CA PHE A 478 0.68 -15.04 9.63
C PHE A 478 0.97 -15.38 11.10
N ASP A 479 0.24 -16.32 11.68
CA ASP A 479 0.51 -16.87 13.02
C ASP A 479 1.90 -17.53 13.11
N HIS A 480 2.23 -18.41 12.16
CA HIS A 480 3.52 -19.11 12.14
C HIS A 480 4.74 -18.18 12.01
N ARG A 481 4.55 -16.95 11.55
CA ARG A 481 5.59 -15.92 11.39
C ARG A 481 5.49 -14.79 12.41
N ASP A 482 4.75 -15.01 13.51
CA ASP A 482 4.62 -14.05 14.62
C ASP A 482 4.07 -12.67 14.17
N GLY A 483 3.22 -12.71 13.12
CA GLY A 483 2.66 -11.52 12.48
C GLY A 483 1.82 -10.67 13.42
N LEU A 484 1.19 -11.28 14.43
CA LEU A 484 0.42 -10.55 15.45
C LEU A 484 1.31 -9.60 16.27
N ARG A 485 2.50 -10.04 16.70
CA ARG A 485 3.45 -9.17 17.40
C ARG A 485 3.96 -8.06 16.48
N VAL A 486 4.26 -8.38 15.22
CA VAL A 486 4.70 -7.39 14.24
C VAL A 486 3.65 -6.30 14.01
N LEU A 487 2.41 -6.70 13.73
CA LEU A 487 1.27 -5.79 13.53
C LEU A 487 0.99 -4.94 14.77
N PHE A 488 1.04 -5.53 15.95
CA PHE A 488 0.85 -4.80 17.20
C PHE A 488 1.99 -3.81 17.48
N ASN A 489 3.24 -4.20 17.24
CA ASN A 489 4.40 -3.31 17.42
C ASN A 489 4.36 -2.12 16.46
N TYR A 490 4.02 -2.36 15.18
CA TYR A 490 3.80 -1.28 14.20
C TYR A 490 2.69 -0.32 14.67
N GLY A 491 1.56 -0.87 15.13
CA GLY A 491 0.46 -0.06 15.66
C GLY A 491 0.80 0.70 16.94
N ASN A 492 1.60 0.12 17.84
CA ASN A 492 2.11 0.80 19.02
C ASN A 492 3.04 1.96 18.65
N SER A 493 3.93 1.78 17.67
CA SER A 493 4.76 2.88 17.14
C SER A 493 3.91 4.01 16.59
N LYS A 494 2.95 3.73 15.71
CA LYS A 494 2.09 4.77 15.11
C LYS A 494 1.16 5.43 16.12
N LEU A 495 0.75 4.71 17.16
CA LEU A 495 0.00 5.28 18.28
C LEU A 495 0.89 6.17 19.17
N HIS A 496 2.16 5.82 19.36
CA HIS A 496 3.12 6.68 20.04
C HIS A 496 3.38 7.97 19.24
N ASP A 497 3.63 7.87 17.93
CA ASP A 497 3.79 9.03 17.03
C ASP A 497 2.56 9.95 17.05
N PHE A 498 1.36 9.38 17.16
CA PHE A 498 0.10 10.11 17.28
C PHE A 498 -0.10 10.79 18.65
N LEU A 499 0.30 10.15 19.75
CA LEU A 499 0.09 10.67 21.11
C LEU A 499 1.18 11.60 21.61
N TYR A 500 2.41 11.44 21.12
CA TYR A 500 3.62 12.08 21.64
C TYR A 500 4.52 12.68 20.53
N GLY A 501 4.04 12.77 19.29
CA GLY A 501 4.79 13.38 18.20
C GLY A 501 5.11 14.85 18.49
N ASP A 502 6.37 15.25 18.28
CA ASP A 502 6.77 16.66 18.35
C ASP A 502 6.17 17.43 17.17
N PHE A 503 5.17 18.27 17.47
CA PHE A 503 4.70 19.34 16.58
C PHE A 503 5.43 20.61 16.97
N GLN A 504 6.13 21.26 16.03
CA GLN A 504 6.88 22.46 16.36
C GLN A 504 5.91 23.62 16.55
N ASP A 505 6.16 24.52 17.50
CA ASP A 505 5.28 25.69 17.77
C ASP A 505 5.07 26.64 16.57
N ASN A 506 5.87 26.48 15.51
CA ASN A 506 5.76 27.22 14.24
C ASN A 506 5.00 26.46 13.13
N ASP A 507 4.51 25.24 13.40
CA ASP A 507 3.69 24.50 12.45
C ASP A 507 2.31 25.12 12.32
N VAL A 508 1.91 25.40 11.08
CA VAL A 508 0.56 25.87 10.76
C VAL A 508 -0.44 24.78 11.15
N ILE A 509 -1.56 25.17 11.79
CA ILE A 509 -2.60 24.24 12.30
C ILE A 509 -2.99 23.20 11.23
N ASP A 510 -3.17 23.63 9.98
CA ASP A 510 -3.52 22.75 8.85
C ASP A 510 -2.50 21.62 8.61
N LYS A 511 -1.20 21.85 8.87
CA LYS A 511 -0.14 20.83 8.72
C LYS A 511 -0.14 19.81 9.85
N VAL A 512 -0.42 20.26 11.07
CA VAL A 512 -0.64 19.37 12.22
C VAL A 512 -1.87 18.50 11.93
N GLN A 513 -2.92 19.11 11.39
CA GLN A 513 -4.16 18.43 11.01
C GLN A 513 -3.98 17.41 9.88
N GLU A 514 -3.21 17.72 8.84
CA GLU A 514 -2.82 16.82 7.74
C GLU A 514 -2.11 15.57 8.28
N LYS A 515 -1.01 15.75 9.02
CA LYS A 515 -0.21 14.65 9.61
C LYS A 515 -1.01 13.83 10.63
N MET A 516 -1.90 14.47 11.40
CA MET A 516 -2.85 13.78 12.29
C MET A 516 -3.85 12.90 11.52
N GLY A 517 -4.31 13.37 10.35
CA GLY A 517 -5.17 12.61 9.45
C GLY A 517 -4.50 11.32 8.94
N GLU A 518 -3.23 11.42 8.53
CA GLU A 518 -2.41 10.27 8.12
C GLU A 518 -2.33 9.21 9.23
N TYR A 519 -1.93 9.59 10.44
CA TYR A 519 -1.86 8.66 11.58
C TYR A 519 -3.21 8.04 11.93
N CYS A 520 -4.29 8.82 11.91
CA CYS A 520 -5.64 8.30 12.17
C CYS A 520 -6.07 7.25 11.13
N GLN A 521 -5.77 7.46 9.86
CA GLN A 521 -6.09 6.51 8.80
C GLN A 521 -5.22 5.23 8.89
N VAL A 522 -3.94 5.34 9.28
CA VAL A 522 -3.08 4.18 9.55
C VAL A 522 -3.59 3.39 10.77
N LEU A 523 -3.90 4.06 11.88
CA LEU A 523 -4.47 3.43 13.08
C LEU A 523 -5.83 2.78 12.82
N ARG A 524 -6.66 3.37 11.95
CA ARG A 524 -7.90 2.78 11.47
C ARG A 524 -7.64 1.47 10.71
N ASN A 525 -6.70 1.44 9.76
CA ASN A 525 -6.32 0.23 9.03
C ASN A 525 -5.80 -0.87 9.97
N ILE A 526 -4.96 -0.52 10.95
CA ILE A 526 -4.46 -1.46 11.97
C ILE A 526 -5.61 -2.04 12.80
N ASN A 527 -6.53 -1.20 13.28
CA ASN A 527 -7.67 -1.65 14.09
C ASN A 527 -8.62 -2.56 13.32
N VAL A 528 -8.86 -2.29 12.03
CA VAL A 528 -9.67 -3.17 11.17
C VAL A 528 -8.93 -4.49 10.91
N CYS A 529 -7.62 -4.47 10.65
CA CYS A 529 -6.80 -5.66 10.49
C CYS A 529 -6.77 -6.54 11.76
N LEU A 530 -6.57 -5.94 12.94
CA LEU A 530 -6.63 -6.65 14.23
C LEU A 530 -8.04 -7.19 14.54
N THR A 531 -9.08 -6.43 14.21
CA THR A 531 -10.46 -6.90 14.32
C THR A 531 -10.67 -8.14 13.45
N GLN A 532 -10.23 -8.11 12.19
CA GLN A 532 -10.39 -9.24 11.28
C GLN A 532 -9.58 -10.46 11.71
N TYR A 533 -8.35 -10.27 12.18
CA TYR A 533 -7.54 -11.33 12.79
C TYR A 533 -8.32 -12.05 13.91
N ILE A 534 -8.85 -11.28 14.87
CA ILE A 534 -9.61 -11.82 16.01
C ILE A 534 -10.87 -12.55 15.54
N LEU A 535 -11.65 -11.95 14.62
CA LEU A 535 -12.88 -12.55 14.09
C LEU A 535 -12.63 -13.87 13.35
N SER A 536 -11.58 -13.95 12.51
CA SER A 536 -11.22 -15.18 11.81
C SER A 536 -10.90 -16.32 12.80
N HIS A 537 -10.18 -16.03 13.89
CA HIS A 537 -9.93 -17.04 14.94
C HIS A 537 -11.17 -17.38 15.77
N ILE A 538 -12.08 -16.42 15.99
CA ILE A 538 -13.37 -16.67 16.64
C ILE A 538 -14.20 -17.64 15.80
N LEU A 539 -14.26 -17.46 14.47
CA LEU A 539 -14.95 -18.39 13.58
C LEU A 539 -14.37 -19.81 13.65
N LEU A 540 -13.04 -19.92 13.53
CA LEU A 540 -12.36 -21.22 13.58
C LEU A 540 -12.58 -21.93 14.93
N LYS A 541 -12.60 -21.18 16.04
CA LYS A 541 -12.89 -21.75 17.37
C LYS A 541 -14.38 -22.10 17.53
N TYR A 542 -15.27 -21.30 16.97
CA TYR A 542 -16.72 -21.54 16.97
C TYR A 542 -17.09 -22.81 16.21
N GLU A 543 -16.62 -22.98 14.97
CA GLU A 543 -16.84 -24.19 14.17
C GLU A 543 -16.18 -25.43 14.81
N HIS A 544 -15.03 -25.27 15.49
CA HIS A 544 -14.44 -26.35 16.29
C HIS A 544 -15.33 -26.78 17.47
N ILE A 545 -15.90 -25.82 18.21
CA ILE A 545 -16.84 -26.11 19.32
C ILE A 545 -18.11 -26.76 18.77
N LYS A 546 -18.65 -26.25 17.65
CA LYS A 546 -19.80 -26.80 16.93
C LYS A 546 -19.60 -28.23 16.45
N LYS A 547 -18.39 -28.58 15.99
CA LYS A 547 -18.06 -29.95 15.57
C LYS A 547 -17.87 -30.91 16.75
N ASN A 548 -17.13 -30.50 17.79
CA ASN A 548 -16.58 -31.43 18.78
C ASN A 548 -17.24 -31.36 20.16
N HIS A 549 -17.97 -30.28 20.48
CA HIS A 549 -18.42 -29.96 21.83
C HIS A 549 -19.86 -29.43 21.92
N ALA A 550 -20.65 -29.50 20.83
CA ALA A 550 -22.05 -29.04 20.80
C ALA A 550 -22.90 -29.65 21.94
N ASP A 551 -22.65 -30.92 22.29
CA ASP A 551 -23.40 -31.61 23.35
C ASP A 551 -23.17 -31.04 24.75
N LYS A 552 -22.02 -30.41 24.98
CA LYS A 552 -21.61 -29.80 26.26
C LYS A 552 -22.17 -28.40 26.46
N LEU A 553 -22.82 -27.81 25.45
CA LEU A 553 -23.40 -26.46 25.55
C LEU A 553 -24.77 -26.46 26.23
N PRO A 554 -25.15 -25.38 26.94
CA PRO A 554 -26.50 -25.15 27.44
C PRO A 554 -27.56 -25.22 26.33
N ALA A 555 -28.78 -25.64 26.67
CA ALA A 555 -29.87 -25.84 25.71
C ALA A 555 -30.23 -24.59 24.86
N HIS A 556 -30.02 -23.38 25.39
CA HIS A 556 -30.21 -22.13 24.63
C HIS A 556 -29.11 -21.94 23.57
N LEU A 557 -27.86 -22.28 23.87
CA LEU A 557 -26.72 -22.21 22.94
C LEU A 557 -26.70 -23.38 21.94
N LYS A 558 -27.26 -24.55 22.27
CA LYS A 558 -27.40 -25.66 21.30
C LYS A 558 -28.17 -25.24 20.04
N LYS A 559 -29.15 -24.34 20.16
CA LYS A 559 -29.89 -23.79 19.01
C LYS A 559 -29.05 -22.91 18.10
N ALA A 560 -28.12 -22.11 18.66
CA ALA A 560 -27.21 -21.28 17.88
C ALA A 560 -26.25 -22.12 17.01
N VAL A 561 -25.89 -23.30 17.51
CA VAL A 561 -24.94 -24.25 16.91
C VAL A 561 -25.59 -25.22 15.91
N ALA A 562 -26.93 -25.30 15.89
CA ALA A 562 -27.70 -26.24 15.08
C ALA A 562 -27.83 -25.87 13.58
N THR A 563 -27.42 -24.67 13.18
CA THR A 563 -27.41 -24.26 11.76
C THR A 563 -26.30 -24.99 10.97
N GLY A 564 -26.46 -25.05 9.64
CA GLY A 564 -25.70 -25.92 8.73
C GLY A 564 -24.19 -25.98 9.00
N LYS A 565 -23.61 -27.17 8.88
CA LYS A 565 -22.16 -27.42 9.03
C LYS A 565 -21.43 -26.91 7.79
N ILE A 566 -20.38 -26.10 7.98
CA ILE A 566 -19.42 -25.82 6.91
C ILE A 566 -18.40 -26.97 6.90
N PRO A 567 -18.18 -27.68 5.78
CA PRO A 567 -17.17 -28.73 5.72
C PRO A 567 -15.76 -28.16 5.96
N TYR A 568 -14.95 -28.86 6.76
CA TYR A 568 -13.62 -28.35 7.16
C TYR A 568 -12.64 -28.20 5.97
N LYS A 569 -12.82 -28.99 4.90
CA LYS A 569 -12.07 -28.83 3.64
C LYS A 569 -12.42 -27.51 2.92
N ASP A 570 -13.62 -26.95 3.14
CA ASP A 570 -14.07 -25.72 2.47
C ASP A 570 -13.64 -24.46 3.24
N LEU A 571 -13.46 -24.54 4.56
CA LEU A 571 -12.89 -23.47 5.41
C LEU A 571 -11.45 -23.08 5.02
N CYS A 572 -10.75 -23.90 4.23
CA CYS A 572 -9.43 -23.57 3.70
C CYS A 572 -9.47 -22.87 2.33
N LYS A 573 -10.62 -22.94 1.63
CA LYS A 573 -10.79 -22.45 0.25
C LYS A 573 -11.77 -21.28 0.12
N LYS A 574 -12.65 -21.11 1.11
CA LYS A 574 -13.66 -20.05 1.19
C LYS A 574 -13.29 -19.03 2.27
N GLN A 575 -13.71 -17.79 2.07
CA GLN A 575 -13.54 -16.69 3.01
C GLN A 575 -14.20 -16.95 4.36
N LEU A 576 -13.48 -16.63 5.43
CA LEU A 576 -13.91 -16.62 6.84
C LEU A 576 -14.74 -15.36 7.16
N LYS A 577 -15.66 -14.95 6.27
CA LYS A 577 -16.61 -13.86 6.53
C LYS A 577 -17.81 -14.40 7.33
N MET A 578 -18.19 -13.67 8.37
CA MET A 578 -19.36 -13.96 9.21
C MET A 578 -20.44 -12.91 8.99
N ASP A 579 -21.70 -13.31 8.99
CA ASP A 579 -22.80 -12.37 9.13
C ASP A 579 -22.93 -11.90 10.60
N PRO A 580 -23.51 -10.70 10.87
CA PRO A 580 -23.60 -10.16 12.22
C PRO A 580 -24.40 -11.01 13.22
N GLU A 581 -25.33 -11.85 12.74
CA GLU A 581 -26.13 -12.72 13.61
C GLU A 581 -25.30 -13.94 14.08
N THR A 582 -24.56 -14.54 13.15
CA THR A 582 -23.55 -15.58 13.45
C THR A 582 -22.42 -15.02 14.32
N GLU A 583 -22.05 -13.74 14.17
CA GLU A 583 -21.06 -13.08 15.04
C GLU A 583 -21.52 -13.00 16.50
N SER A 584 -22.74 -12.50 16.76
CA SER A 584 -23.28 -12.47 18.13
C SER A 584 -23.36 -13.87 18.74
N LYS A 585 -23.87 -14.85 17.98
CA LYS A 585 -23.97 -16.26 18.40
C LYS A 585 -22.60 -16.87 18.73
N ALA A 586 -21.60 -16.62 17.89
CA ALA A 586 -20.25 -17.13 18.11
C ALA A 586 -19.64 -16.55 19.39
N LEU A 587 -19.84 -15.26 19.65
CA LEU A 587 -19.36 -14.61 20.87
C LEU A 587 -20.05 -15.13 22.13
N GLU A 588 -21.35 -15.36 22.11
CA GLU A 588 -22.08 -15.97 23.23
C GLU A 588 -21.56 -17.39 23.54
N VAL A 589 -21.38 -18.22 22.52
CA VAL A 589 -20.83 -19.57 22.66
C VAL A 589 -19.40 -19.56 23.18
N LEU A 590 -18.53 -18.68 22.68
CA LEU A 590 -17.14 -18.57 23.15
C LEU A 590 -17.06 -18.02 24.58
N ARG A 591 -17.83 -16.98 24.92
CA ARG A 591 -17.92 -16.41 26.29
C ARG A 591 -18.38 -17.45 27.31
N HIS A 592 -19.21 -18.42 26.92
CA HIS A 592 -19.58 -19.54 27.79
C HIS A 592 -18.55 -20.67 27.82
N PHE A 593 -17.99 -21.05 26.67
CA PHE A 593 -17.12 -22.23 26.55
C PHE A 593 -15.69 -22.00 27.05
N ILE A 594 -15.09 -20.84 26.79
CA ILE A 594 -13.69 -20.56 27.16
C ILE A 594 -13.49 -20.61 28.69
N PRO A 595 -14.30 -19.95 29.54
CA PRO A 595 -14.15 -20.05 30.99
C PRO A 595 -14.38 -21.48 31.51
N SER A 596 -15.44 -22.14 30.99
CA SER A 596 -15.87 -23.47 31.43
C SER A 596 -14.90 -24.60 31.05
N SER A 597 -14.08 -24.40 30.03
CA SER A 597 -13.07 -25.36 29.59
C SER A 597 -11.69 -25.17 30.23
N GLY A 598 -11.47 -24.09 30.99
CA GLY A 598 -10.18 -23.72 31.57
C GLY A 598 -9.08 -23.40 30.55
N GLY A 599 -9.41 -23.37 29.25
CA GLY A 599 -8.44 -23.20 28.16
C GLY A 599 -8.18 -21.74 27.81
N THR A 600 -6.94 -21.42 27.45
CA THR A 600 -6.58 -20.10 26.92
C THR A 600 -6.97 -19.97 25.45
N PHE A 601 -7.61 -18.86 25.08
CA PHE A 601 -7.81 -18.51 23.67
C PHE A 601 -6.55 -17.79 23.16
N HIS A 602 -5.67 -18.54 22.49
CA HIS A 602 -4.31 -18.11 22.17
C HIS A 602 -4.20 -16.72 21.51
N PRO A 603 -4.98 -16.33 20.48
CA PRO A 603 -4.86 -15.02 19.84
C PRO A 603 -5.05 -13.84 20.81
N ILE A 604 -6.11 -13.90 21.63
CA ILE A 604 -6.39 -12.87 22.65
C ILE A 604 -5.40 -12.95 23.82
N SER A 605 -4.95 -14.16 24.17
CA SER A 605 -3.92 -14.33 25.21
C SER A 605 -2.58 -13.74 24.78
N HIS A 606 -2.13 -13.99 23.54
CA HIS A 606 -0.91 -13.40 22.99
C HIS A 606 -1.04 -11.87 22.94
N LEU A 607 -2.13 -11.34 22.39
CA LEU A 607 -2.39 -9.89 22.34
C LEU A 607 -2.37 -9.24 23.75
N ARG A 608 -2.92 -9.93 24.76
CA ARG A 608 -2.85 -9.54 26.19
C ARG A 608 -1.40 -9.49 26.70
N HIS A 609 -0.56 -10.48 26.38
CA HIS A 609 0.86 -10.47 26.76
C HIS A 609 1.66 -9.33 26.10
N LEU A 610 1.27 -8.90 24.89
CA LEU A 610 1.83 -7.71 24.25
C LEU A 610 1.40 -6.39 24.91
N GLY A 611 0.46 -6.42 25.87
CA GLY A 611 0.05 -5.24 26.64
C GLY A 611 -1.06 -4.40 26.01
N PHE A 612 -1.82 -4.93 25.04
CA PHE A 612 -2.85 -4.16 24.33
C PHE A 612 -3.87 -3.48 25.26
N VAL A 613 -4.25 -4.12 26.37
CA VAL A 613 -5.26 -3.58 27.30
C VAL A 613 -4.81 -2.24 27.86
N THR A 614 -3.60 -2.20 28.41
CA THR A 614 -3.00 -0.97 28.98
C THR A 614 -2.80 0.09 27.91
N LEU A 615 -2.29 -0.30 26.74
CA LEU A 615 -2.01 0.63 25.63
C LEU A 615 -3.30 1.27 25.09
N TYR A 616 -4.33 0.47 24.85
CA TYR A 616 -5.58 0.93 24.24
C TYR A 616 -6.44 1.70 25.24
N ILE A 617 -6.39 1.37 26.55
CA ILE A 617 -6.99 2.26 27.57
C ILE A 617 -6.23 3.59 27.64
N ARG A 618 -4.88 3.63 27.55
CA ARG A 618 -4.14 4.92 27.47
C ARG A 618 -4.60 5.77 26.28
N ALA A 619 -4.74 5.16 25.10
CA ALA A 619 -5.26 5.82 23.91
C ALA A 619 -6.70 6.36 24.09
N LEU A 620 -7.55 5.66 24.85
CA LEU A 620 -8.89 6.15 25.20
C LEU A 620 -8.88 7.19 26.32
N ALA A 621 -7.85 7.22 27.18
CA ALA A 621 -7.78 8.02 28.41
C ALA A 621 -7.08 9.37 28.24
N LEU A 622 -6.22 9.55 27.24
CA LEU A 622 -5.59 10.85 26.87
C LEU A 622 -6.61 11.81 26.19
N ARG A 623 -7.86 11.74 26.62
CA ARG A 623 -9.09 12.07 25.88
C ARG A 623 -9.43 13.56 25.79
N THR A 624 -8.60 14.43 26.36
CA THR A 624 -9.08 15.71 26.92
C THR A 624 -8.66 16.96 26.16
N GLU A 625 -7.49 16.99 25.53
CA GLU A 625 -6.94 18.22 24.91
C GLU A 625 -6.95 18.14 23.36
N PHE A 626 -6.56 17.00 22.78
CA PHE A 626 -6.47 16.81 21.32
C PHE A 626 -7.83 16.65 20.60
N TYR A 627 -8.90 16.34 21.33
CA TYR A 627 -10.16 15.80 20.76
C TYR A 627 -11.18 16.84 20.28
N LEU A 628 -10.84 18.13 20.38
CA LEU A 628 -11.71 19.26 20.00
C LEU A 628 -11.56 19.67 18.52
N GLN A 629 -10.46 19.29 17.85
CA GLN A 629 -10.11 19.81 16.52
C GLN A 629 -10.51 18.89 15.35
N MET A 630 -10.66 17.58 15.57
CA MET A 630 -10.91 16.58 14.49
C MET A 630 -12.07 15.62 14.82
N PRO A 631 -13.35 15.95 14.51
CA PRO A 631 -14.50 15.16 14.98
C PRO A 631 -14.80 13.87 14.20
N SER A 632 -14.46 13.78 12.91
CA SER A 632 -14.90 12.71 12.01
C SER A 632 -14.03 11.44 12.12
N LEU A 633 -12.72 11.54 11.86
CA LEU A 633 -11.78 10.39 11.97
C LEU A 633 -11.70 9.84 13.41
N LYS A 634 -12.01 10.68 14.40
CA LYS A 634 -12.14 10.35 15.83
C LYS A 634 -13.14 9.23 16.12
N SER A 635 -14.24 9.12 15.36
CA SER A 635 -15.24 8.07 15.57
C SER A 635 -14.66 6.69 15.24
N ASP A 636 -14.01 6.54 14.10
CA ASP A 636 -13.59 5.24 13.57
C ASP A 636 -12.45 4.60 14.37
N VAL A 637 -11.44 5.38 14.79
CA VAL A 637 -10.32 4.84 15.59
C VAL A 637 -10.80 4.39 16.97
N VAL A 638 -11.63 5.20 17.64
CA VAL A 638 -12.21 4.87 18.95
C VAL A 638 -13.17 3.68 18.84
N LEU A 639 -14.03 3.65 17.83
CA LEU A 639 -14.93 2.52 17.56
C LEU A 639 -14.15 1.23 17.27
N GLY A 640 -13.04 1.31 16.53
CA GLY A 640 -12.13 0.18 16.28
C GLY A 640 -11.53 -0.38 17.57
N ILE A 641 -11.01 0.49 18.44
CA ILE A 641 -10.51 0.10 19.77
C ILE A 641 -11.61 -0.57 20.61
N LEU A 642 -12.81 0.00 20.66
CA LEU A 642 -13.93 -0.54 21.42
C LEU A 642 -14.44 -1.88 20.86
N LYS A 643 -14.41 -2.07 19.53
CA LYS A 643 -14.67 -3.36 18.88
C LYS A 643 -13.65 -4.41 19.28
N ILE A 644 -12.36 -4.10 19.24
CA ILE A 644 -11.29 -5.01 19.67
C ILE A 644 -11.49 -5.42 21.14
N PHE A 645 -11.83 -4.49 22.03
CA PHE A 645 -12.21 -4.83 23.41
C PHE A 645 -13.45 -5.73 23.48
N HIS A 646 -14.52 -5.42 22.74
CA HIS A 646 -15.74 -6.23 22.68
C HIS A 646 -15.44 -7.69 22.32
N TYR A 647 -14.62 -7.93 21.29
CA TYR A 647 -14.22 -9.28 20.91
C TYR A 647 -13.26 -9.92 21.93
N ALA A 648 -12.35 -9.16 22.53
CA ALA A 648 -11.43 -9.68 23.54
C ALA A 648 -12.12 -10.11 24.86
N THR A 649 -13.34 -9.64 25.14
CA THR A 649 -14.15 -10.09 26.30
C THR A 649 -14.47 -11.60 26.31
N VAL A 650 -14.22 -12.34 25.21
CA VAL A 650 -14.28 -13.82 25.25
C VAL A 650 -13.27 -14.43 26.22
N SER A 651 -12.25 -13.68 26.66
CA SER A 651 -11.30 -14.08 27.70
C SER A 651 -11.62 -13.41 29.06
N PRO A 652 -11.88 -14.19 30.13
CA PRO A 652 -12.04 -13.64 31.48
C PRO A 652 -10.85 -12.84 31.99
N ALA A 653 -9.63 -13.16 31.53
CA ALA A 653 -8.42 -12.43 31.91
C ALA A 653 -8.43 -10.99 31.38
N VAL A 654 -8.99 -10.76 30.19
CA VAL A 654 -9.17 -9.40 29.64
C VAL A 654 -10.27 -8.67 30.40
N ILE A 655 -11.39 -9.32 30.71
CA ILE A 655 -12.45 -8.70 31.55
C ILE A 655 -11.87 -8.24 32.89
N LYS A 656 -11.06 -9.08 33.54
CA LYS A 656 -10.38 -8.72 34.79
C LYS A 656 -9.50 -7.48 34.60
N ASP A 657 -8.62 -7.46 33.61
CA ASP A 657 -7.72 -6.32 33.36
C ASP A 657 -8.47 -5.01 33.04
N LEU A 658 -9.66 -5.09 32.42
CA LEU A 658 -10.54 -3.93 32.16
C LEU A 658 -11.20 -3.41 33.45
N THR A 659 -11.50 -4.29 34.40
CA THR A 659 -12.10 -3.93 35.70
C THR A 659 -11.08 -3.52 36.76
N ASP A 660 -9.84 -3.99 36.66
CA ASP A 660 -8.74 -3.61 37.53
C ASP A 660 -8.36 -2.13 37.28
N SER A 661 -8.10 -1.39 38.36
CA SER A 661 -7.89 0.07 38.27
C SER A 661 -6.53 0.43 37.66
N ILE A 662 -6.48 0.72 36.36
CA ILE A 662 -5.26 1.26 35.74
C ILE A 662 -5.04 2.70 36.25
N SER A 663 -3.93 2.90 36.97
CA SER A 663 -3.43 4.19 37.41
C SER A 663 -2.51 4.81 36.36
N PHE A 664 -2.82 6.03 35.91
CA PHE A 664 -1.96 6.79 35.01
C PHE A 664 -1.00 7.69 35.80
N GLN A 665 0.16 8.01 35.20
CA GLN A 665 1.16 8.91 35.80
C GLN A 665 0.62 10.32 36.11
N HIS A 666 -0.51 10.70 35.51
CA HIS A 666 -1.22 11.97 35.74
C HIS A 666 -2.40 11.84 36.75
N GLY A 667 -2.41 10.81 37.61
CA GLY A 667 -3.36 10.68 38.73
C GLY A 667 -4.79 10.26 38.36
N VAL A 668 -5.17 10.29 37.08
CA VAL A 668 -6.44 9.75 36.59
C VAL A 668 -6.48 8.24 36.82
N ARG A 669 -7.59 7.73 37.35
CA ARG A 669 -7.96 6.31 37.30
C ARG A 669 -9.06 6.14 36.25
N CYS A 670 -8.83 5.33 35.23
CA CYS A 670 -9.90 4.91 34.32
C CYS A 670 -10.22 3.45 34.60
N GLY A 671 -11.34 3.21 35.28
CA GLY A 671 -11.99 1.90 35.30
C GLY A 671 -13.21 1.99 34.38
N ILE A 672 -13.30 1.11 33.40
CA ILE A 672 -14.49 1.00 32.55
C ILE A 672 -15.50 0.14 33.31
N ARG A 673 -16.44 0.78 34.01
CA ARG A 673 -17.62 0.16 34.61
C ARG A 673 -18.85 0.41 33.75
#